data_AF-A0A6A3WSZ2-F1
#
_entry.id   AF-A0A6A3WSZ2-F1
#
_cell.length_a   1.000
_cell.length_b   1.000
_cell.length_c   1.000
_cell.angle_alpha   90.00
_cell.angle_beta   90.00
_cell.angle_gamma   90.00
#
_symmetry.space_group_name_H-M   'P 1'
#
loop_
_entity.id
_entity.type
_entity.pdbx_description
1 polymer ?
#
loop_
_entity_poly.entity_id
_entity_poly.type
_entity_poly.pdbx_seq_one_letter_code
_entity_poly.pdbx_strand_id
1 'polypeptide(L)'
;MMHGPYGAANPNSPCMKDEKCTKGYPKPLVEVTQGNVNGFPVYRRRRRPPDVLKFKGREYDNATINQWVVPYNPYLSQKYNCHINVEVCTALTAVKYLYKYVYKGSDKAVITVETVRGESHRAMIEPNEILPYLNARYISPVEACMRLLDFSVQGKTHSIVQLTILLENEQLVTFRSSDNPDQVLTRGRHTMLTRFFELCASEAPENQEAKTMVYQDIPKKFRWDAKTKRWVRRKRFQAAIGRMVHVSPRDMNKFYMRVLLCHRKGPQSFEQLRTVDGVTYETYRQAALKLGYLEDDAEWVACMTEAAAFKKPYELRQLFATIIVYSQVSEVRQLWDQFYDDLSQDYARTYRALQGQEKEDLIQFKTLKSLHDLLQINGYAVADFDDLPQLHQYPALVLDSLLRNSLLRRELEGYDQSTLQSIVDQETQLNDRQRAIYDKILQAVDGSAEGDKLFFIDGPGGTGKSTLLRHILAKVRLSGKIAIAVASSGIASLLLMGGRTAHSTFGIPLKLNDKSTCAIYKQSNLKTLIQRASLVIWDEAPMTHRHAFEAVDRTLRDIMDNDQEPFGGKVFVLSGDFRQILSVVVRGTPAETIDACLKSSSLWSHLKQVHLTENMRVQSARSESRLTKTSYPEPCQGASKNIIDVMYADINNPDIATDEYFANRTILTTTNAVVQRINEAVSQRLSGDSHEYLSVDSVDDDNEGNSFEPEVLHTININGIPPHKLTLKEGAPIMMMRNLNPDLGLCNGTRLRVVKLKPHVIHATIMTGERQGQDILIPRIVFVSDGDSRDSPFRLRRKQFPVVPAFAMTINKAQGQTVQNLGLYLATPCFSHGQLYVALSRVTSRSKFKALIEYPQLEEDDGVYTDNIVYRQIFGTS
;
A
#
# COMPACT_ATOMS: atom_id res chain seq x y z
N MET A 1 8.13 0.18 -42.74
CA MET A 1 9.58 -0.03 -42.87
C MET A 1 9.92 -1.36 -42.21
N MET A 2 10.77 -2.18 -42.84
CA MET A 2 11.30 -3.40 -42.22
C MET A 2 12.66 -3.07 -41.62
N HIS A 3 12.93 -3.52 -40.39
CA HIS A 3 14.26 -3.40 -39.79
C HIS A 3 15.30 -4.20 -40.58
N GLY A 4 14.83 -5.18 -41.39
CA GLY A 4 15.64 -6.13 -42.15
C GLY A 4 15.98 -7.36 -41.30
N PRO A 5 16.12 -8.58 -41.87
CA PRO A 5 16.52 -9.76 -41.13
C PRO A 5 18.02 -9.64 -40.87
N TYR A 6 18.39 -9.01 -39.77
CA TYR A 6 19.78 -8.73 -39.38
C TYR A 6 20.08 -9.39 -38.04
N GLY A 7 21.27 -9.99 -37.96
CA GLY A 7 21.60 -11.14 -37.12
C GLY A 7 22.65 -11.97 -37.88
N ALA A 8 22.62 -13.30 -37.77
CA ALA A 8 23.54 -14.18 -38.52
C ALA A 8 23.53 -13.96 -40.05
N ALA A 9 22.42 -13.44 -40.61
CA ALA A 9 22.25 -13.18 -42.04
C ALA A 9 22.96 -11.90 -42.55
N ASN A 10 23.31 -10.94 -41.67
CA ASN A 10 24.09 -9.74 -42.03
C ASN A 10 24.74 -9.11 -40.77
N PRO A 11 25.88 -9.66 -40.30
CA PRO A 11 26.52 -9.24 -39.06
C PRO A 11 27.16 -7.84 -39.14
N ASN A 12 27.41 -7.32 -40.35
CA ASN A 12 28.07 -6.02 -40.57
C ASN A 12 27.10 -4.81 -40.51
N SER A 13 25.85 -5.01 -40.08
CA SER A 13 24.88 -3.92 -40.00
C SER A 13 25.25 -2.94 -38.86
N PRO A 14 25.08 -1.60 -39.03
CA PRO A 14 25.46 -0.60 -38.03
C PRO A 14 24.78 -0.75 -36.65
N CYS A 15 23.66 -1.50 -36.59
CA CYS A 15 22.95 -1.75 -35.34
C CYS A 15 23.42 -3.00 -34.59
N MET A 16 24.37 -3.77 -35.15
CA MET A 16 24.91 -4.99 -34.54
C MET A 16 26.07 -4.64 -33.61
N LYS A 17 26.02 -5.14 -32.37
CA LYS A 17 27.11 -5.09 -31.41
C LYS A 17 27.14 -6.39 -30.63
N ASP A 18 28.30 -7.03 -30.52
CA ASP A 18 28.46 -8.33 -29.83
C ASP A 18 27.45 -9.38 -30.33
N GLU A 19 27.33 -9.50 -31.66
CA GLU A 19 26.41 -10.42 -32.36
C GLU A 19 24.91 -10.21 -32.07
N LYS A 20 24.54 -9.15 -31.35
CA LYS A 20 23.16 -8.82 -31.01
C LYS A 20 22.77 -7.48 -31.62
N CYS A 21 21.51 -7.40 -32.06
CA CYS A 21 20.93 -6.14 -32.48
C CYS A 21 20.75 -5.22 -31.26
N THR A 22 21.42 -4.07 -31.25
CA THR A 22 21.29 -3.03 -30.21
C THR A 22 19.86 -2.47 -30.07
N LYS A 23 19.00 -2.70 -31.06
CA LYS A 23 17.57 -2.34 -31.05
C LYS A 23 16.64 -3.49 -30.65
N GLY A 24 17.21 -4.66 -30.36
CA GLY A 24 16.51 -5.84 -29.85
C GLY A 24 15.53 -6.46 -30.85
N TYR A 25 15.92 -6.53 -32.13
CA TYR A 25 15.24 -7.33 -33.15
C TYR A 25 15.91 -8.72 -33.28
N PRO A 26 15.17 -9.79 -33.65
CA PRO A 26 13.72 -9.81 -33.87
C PRO A 26 12.92 -9.57 -32.58
N LYS A 27 11.77 -8.89 -32.69
CA LYS A 27 10.85 -8.66 -31.56
C LYS A 27 9.94 -9.88 -31.34
N PRO A 28 9.48 -10.15 -30.11
CA PRO A 28 8.57 -11.27 -29.86
C PRO A 28 7.24 -11.10 -30.61
N LEU A 29 6.63 -12.22 -31.03
CA LEU A 29 5.26 -12.23 -31.52
C LEU A 29 4.31 -12.19 -30.31
N VAL A 30 3.38 -11.26 -30.30
CA VAL A 30 2.39 -11.09 -29.22
C VAL A 30 1.04 -10.70 -29.80
N GLU A 31 -0.03 -11.29 -29.28
CA GLU A 31 -1.40 -11.10 -29.79
C GLU A 31 -2.03 -9.74 -29.42
N VAL A 32 -1.53 -9.10 -28.36
CA VAL A 32 -1.96 -7.78 -27.89
C VAL A 32 -0.75 -6.93 -27.52
N THR A 33 -0.89 -5.61 -27.63
CA THR A 33 0.16 -4.67 -27.19
C THR A 33 0.22 -4.65 -25.66
N GLN A 34 1.40 -4.83 -25.08
CA GLN A 34 1.63 -4.91 -23.63
C GLN A 34 2.63 -3.84 -23.17
N GLY A 35 2.53 -3.36 -21.93
CA GLY A 35 3.55 -2.49 -21.33
C GLY A 35 4.72 -3.29 -20.77
N ASN A 36 5.96 -2.80 -20.91
CA ASN A 36 7.17 -3.44 -20.37
C ASN A 36 7.71 -2.70 -19.13
N VAL A 37 8.48 -3.42 -18.30
CA VAL A 37 9.17 -2.92 -17.10
C VAL A 37 10.17 -1.81 -17.43
N ASN A 38 10.78 -1.86 -18.61
CA ASN A 38 11.79 -0.88 -19.06
C ASN A 38 11.18 0.41 -19.65
N GLY A 39 9.86 0.60 -19.59
CA GLY A 39 9.17 1.82 -20.04
C GLY A 39 8.79 1.88 -21.53
N PHE A 40 9.19 0.88 -22.34
CA PHE A 40 8.83 0.77 -23.77
C PHE A 40 7.78 -0.32 -24.00
N PRO A 41 6.71 -0.08 -24.79
CA PRO A 41 5.66 -1.07 -25.01
C PRO A 41 6.13 -2.20 -25.93
N VAL A 42 5.67 -3.42 -25.66
CA VAL A 42 5.77 -4.56 -26.58
C VAL A 42 4.55 -4.53 -27.49
N TYR A 43 4.72 -4.02 -28.70
CA TYR A 43 3.63 -3.89 -29.66
C TYR A 43 3.10 -5.23 -30.16
N ARG A 44 1.77 -5.30 -30.38
CA ARG A 44 1.10 -6.42 -31.05
C ARG A 44 1.81 -6.77 -32.36
N ARG A 45 2.32 -8.01 -32.44
CA ARG A 45 2.98 -8.61 -33.61
C ARG A 45 2.42 -10.02 -33.76
N ARG A 46 1.34 -10.15 -34.53
CA ARG A 46 0.64 -11.44 -34.71
C ARG A 46 1.42 -12.36 -35.62
N ARG A 47 1.35 -13.67 -35.37
CA ARG A 47 1.84 -14.66 -36.35
C ARG A 47 0.95 -14.60 -37.60
N ARG A 48 1.53 -14.66 -38.79
CA ARG A 48 0.75 -14.77 -40.04
C ARG A 48 0.69 -16.23 -40.51
N PRO A 49 -0.18 -16.57 -41.47
CA PRO A 49 -0.17 -17.89 -42.09
C PRO A 49 1.22 -18.24 -42.67
N PRO A 50 1.65 -19.51 -42.60
CA PRO A 50 2.92 -19.96 -43.20
C PRO A 50 2.91 -19.71 -44.71
N ASP A 51 3.91 -18.97 -45.20
CA ASP A 51 4.14 -18.68 -46.62
C ASP A 51 5.53 -18.02 -46.80
N VAL A 52 5.97 -17.81 -48.03
CA VAL A 52 7.18 -17.05 -48.37
C VAL A 52 6.81 -15.73 -49.02
N LEU A 53 7.12 -14.61 -48.36
CA LEU A 53 6.97 -13.28 -48.92
C LEU A 53 8.23 -12.84 -49.67
N LYS A 54 8.09 -12.45 -50.95
CA LYS A 54 9.18 -11.85 -51.72
C LYS A 54 8.98 -10.34 -51.85
N PHE A 55 9.95 -9.54 -51.41
CA PHE A 55 9.91 -8.08 -51.56
C PHE A 55 11.29 -7.52 -51.86
N LYS A 56 11.41 -6.75 -52.97
CA LYS A 56 12.67 -6.16 -53.45
C LYS A 56 13.85 -7.16 -53.50
N GLY A 57 13.60 -8.36 -54.06
CA GLY A 57 14.62 -9.40 -54.23
C GLY A 57 15.03 -10.15 -52.96
N ARG A 58 14.33 -9.95 -51.83
CA ARG A 58 14.55 -10.69 -50.58
C ARG A 58 13.35 -11.57 -50.25
N GLU A 59 13.63 -12.76 -49.74
CA GLU A 59 12.63 -13.71 -49.25
C GLU A 59 12.51 -13.63 -47.74
N TYR A 60 11.28 -13.72 -47.25
CA TYR A 60 10.94 -13.63 -45.84
C TYR A 60 9.96 -14.73 -45.46
N ASP A 61 10.16 -15.34 -44.30
CA ASP A 61 9.15 -16.19 -43.69
C ASP A 61 7.93 -15.33 -43.29
N ASN A 62 6.79 -15.54 -43.96
CA ASN A 62 5.57 -14.81 -43.72
C ASN A 62 5.08 -15.02 -42.28
N ALA A 63 5.26 -16.20 -41.71
CA ALA A 63 4.75 -16.51 -40.38
C ALA A 63 5.40 -15.63 -39.30
N THR A 64 6.69 -15.32 -39.45
CA THR A 64 7.48 -14.56 -38.47
C THR A 64 7.80 -13.13 -38.91
N ILE A 65 7.39 -12.70 -40.10
CA ILE A 65 7.76 -11.39 -40.66
C ILE A 65 7.43 -10.19 -39.76
N ASN A 66 6.34 -10.30 -38.99
CA ASN A 66 5.89 -9.26 -38.08
C ASN A 66 6.89 -8.99 -36.93
N GLN A 67 7.83 -9.89 -36.66
CA GLN A 67 8.92 -9.66 -35.69
C GLN A 67 9.91 -8.58 -36.14
N TRP A 68 9.97 -8.30 -37.45
CA TRP A 68 10.96 -7.42 -38.08
C TRP A 68 10.39 -6.06 -38.51
N VAL A 69 9.09 -5.85 -38.34
CA VAL A 69 8.42 -4.59 -38.70
C VAL A 69 8.83 -3.49 -37.72
N VAL A 70 9.26 -2.33 -38.23
CA VAL A 70 9.44 -1.14 -37.37
C VAL A 70 8.07 -0.49 -37.16
N PRO A 71 7.65 -0.21 -35.90
CA PRO A 71 6.36 0.43 -35.64
C PRO A 71 6.24 1.77 -36.37
N TYR A 72 5.02 2.12 -36.77
CA TYR A 72 4.74 3.38 -37.44
C TYR A 72 3.36 3.89 -37.09
N ASN A 73 3.19 5.20 -37.19
CA ASN A 73 1.87 5.83 -37.22
C ASN A 73 1.46 6.05 -38.69
N PRO A 74 0.37 5.42 -39.17
CA PRO A 74 -0.08 5.54 -40.56
C PRO A 74 -0.36 6.99 -40.97
N TYR A 75 -1.09 7.74 -40.13
CA TYR A 75 -1.46 9.13 -40.39
C TYR A 75 -0.23 10.03 -40.52
N LEU A 76 0.70 9.96 -39.56
CA LEU A 76 1.91 10.79 -39.59
C LEU A 76 2.80 10.39 -40.77
N SER A 77 2.96 9.09 -41.02
CA SER A 77 3.81 8.62 -42.12
C SER A 77 3.27 9.06 -43.49
N GLN A 78 1.95 9.07 -43.66
CA GLN A 78 1.28 9.56 -44.87
C GLN A 78 1.35 11.09 -44.97
N LYS A 79 1.08 11.81 -43.87
CA LYS A 79 1.08 13.28 -43.83
C LYS A 79 2.44 13.88 -44.20
N TYR A 80 3.54 13.24 -43.76
CA TYR A 80 4.89 13.76 -43.96
C TYR A 80 5.71 12.97 -44.99
N ASN A 81 5.10 12.00 -45.67
CA ASN A 81 5.73 11.13 -46.66
C ASN A 81 7.08 10.53 -46.20
N CYS A 82 7.17 10.14 -44.93
CA CYS A 82 8.37 9.56 -44.34
C CYS A 82 8.00 8.54 -43.26
N HIS A 83 8.91 7.66 -42.87
CA HIS A 83 8.61 6.68 -41.82
C HIS A 83 8.70 7.33 -40.44
N ILE A 84 7.58 7.42 -39.73
CA ILE A 84 7.51 8.00 -38.39
C ILE A 84 7.14 6.91 -37.39
N ASN A 85 8.13 6.54 -36.57
CA ASN A 85 7.94 5.66 -35.41
C ASN A 85 7.39 6.49 -34.25
N VAL A 86 6.32 6.00 -33.60
CA VAL A 86 5.71 6.64 -32.43
C VAL A 86 5.76 5.66 -31.28
N GLU A 87 6.49 6.02 -30.23
CA GLU A 87 6.64 5.20 -29.02
C GLU A 87 5.86 5.80 -27.85
N VAL A 88 5.02 4.98 -27.21
CA VAL A 88 4.22 5.38 -26.04
C VAL A 88 5.01 5.05 -24.79
N CYS A 89 5.52 6.05 -24.07
CA CYS A 89 6.27 5.84 -22.83
C CYS A 89 5.39 6.05 -21.60
N THR A 90 5.32 5.07 -20.70
CA THR A 90 4.36 5.05 -19.57
C THR A 90 4.99 5.00 -18.18
N ALA A 91 6.33 5.02 -18.07
CA ALA A 91 7.04 4.90 -16.80
C ALA A 91 7.75 6.20 -16.36
N LEU A 92 7.98 6.38 -15.05
CA LEU A 92 8.68 7.53 -14.44
C LEU A 92 10.09 7.74 -15.01
N THR A 93 10.76 6.69 -15.47
CA THR A 93 12.05 6.75 -16.18
C THR A 93 11.98 7.52 -17.50
N ALA A 94 10.82 7.55 -18.16
CA ALA A 94 10.59 8.32 -19.38
C ALA A 94 10.54 9.83 -19.12
N VAL A 95 10.08 10.26 -17.93
CA VAL A 95 10.13 11.67 -17.53
C VAL A 95 11.58 12.13 -17.39
N LYS A 96 12.44 11.34 -16.72
CA LYS A 96 13.89 11.61 -16.68
C LYS A 96 14.50 11.70 -18.09
N TYR A 97 14.09 10.80 -18.99
CA TYR A 97 14.53 10.81 -20.38
C TYR A 97 14.11 12.09 -21.13
N LEU A 98 12.85 12.50 -21.06
CA LEU A 98 12.37 13.75 -21.66
C LEU A 98 13.15 14.97 -21.14
N TYR A 99 13.29 15.10 -19.82
CA TYR A 99 14.06 16.20 -19.21
C TYR A 99 15.53 16.18 -19.64
N LYS A 100 16.15 14.99 -19.78
CA LYS A 100 17.53 14.91 -20.30
C LYS A 100 17.66 15.59 -21.66
N TYR A 101 16.76 15.36 -22.61
CA TYR A 101 16.86 15.94 -23.95
C TYR A 101 16.45 17.42 -24.01
N VAL A 102 15.48 17.84 -23.21
CA VAL A 102 15.08 19.26 -23.10
C VAL A 102 16.20 20.11 -22.47
N TYR A 103 16.91 19.58 -21.47
CA TYR A 103 17.93 20.32 -20.72
C TYR A 103 19.38 20.06 -21.17
N LYS A 104 19.61 19.15 -22.12
CA LYS A 104 20.96 18.85 -22.66
C LYS A 104 21.63 20.08 -23.30
N GLY A 105 20.83 21.06 -23.74
CA GLY A 105 21.28 22.20 -24.53
C GLY A 105 21.62 21.80 -25.97
N SER A 106 22.00 22.79 -26.78
CA SER A 106 22.43 22.55 -28.17
C SER A 106 23.70 21.70 -28.20
N ASP A 107 23.75 20.76 -29.15
CA ASP A 107 24.93 19.91 -29.34
C ASP A 107 26.16 20.77 -29.72
N LYS A 108 27.33 20.34 -29.26
CA LYS A 108 28.60 21.00 -29.57
C LYS A 108 29.32 20.18 -30.64
N ALA A 109 29.76 20.84 -31.69
CA ALA A 109 30.66 20.27 -32.68
C ALA A 109 32.05 20.89 -32.50
N VAL A 110 33.06 20.04 -32.47
CA VAL A 110 34.45 20.47 -32.63
C VAL A 110 34.68 20.56 -34.13
N ILE A 111 34.90 21.77 -34.64
CA ILE A 111 35.15 22.01 -36.06
C ILE A 111 36.63 22.34 -36.22
N THR A 112 37.37 21.47 -36.89
CA THR A 112 38.74 21.72 -37.31
C THR A 112 38.70 22.29 -38.72
N VAL A 113 39.07 23.56 -38.89
CA VAL A 113 39.24 24.17 -40.22
C VAL A 113 40.72 24.11 -40.57
N GLU A 114 41.11 23.10 -41.35
CA GLU A 114 42.47 23.01 -41.88
C GLU A 114 42.54 23.67 -43.25
N THR A 115 43.47 24.61 -43.42
CA THR A 115 43.78 25.18 -44.74
C THR A 115 44.70 24.20 -45.45
N VAL A 116 44.19 23.48 -46.44
CA VAL A 116 45.02 22.65 -47.31
C VAL A 116 45.81 23.59 -48.23
N ARG A 117 47.03 23.95 -47.83
CA ARG A 117 48.03 24.46 -48.77
C ARG A 117 48.81 23.26 -49.32
N GLY A 118 49.02 23.27 -50.63
CA GLY A 118 49.38 22.12 -51.44
C GLY A 118 50.64 21.37 -51.05
N GLU A 119 50.76 20.22 -51.70
CA GLU A 119 51.82 19.20 -51.67
C GLU A 119 53.20 19.70 -51.21
N SER A 120 53.48 19.56 -49.92
CA SER A 120 54.71 18.99 -49.35
C SER A 120 54.90 19.44 -47.90
N HIS A 121 55.37 18.50 -47.08
CA HIS A 121 55.79 18.61 -45.67
C HIS A 121 54.71 18.43 -44.59
N ARG A 122 54.94 17.35 -43.82
CA ARG A 122 54.34 17.06 -42.51
C ARG A 122 54.44 18.29 -41.61
N ALA A 123 53.31 18.94 -41.34
CA ALA A 123 53.22 19.88 -40.25
C ALA A 123 53.16 19.08 -38.93
N MET A 124 54.11 19.33 -38.03
CA MET A 124 54.02 18.90 -36.64
C MET A 124 52.72 19.42 -36.05
N ILE A 125 51.89 18.51 -35.54
CA ILE A 125 50.70 18.83 -34.75
C ILE A 125 51.22 19.27 -33.37
N GLU A 126 51.48 20.56 -33.20
CA GLU A 126 51.41 21.12 -31.85
C GLU A 126 49.93 21.15 -31.43
N PRO A 127 49.55 20.55 -30.29
CA PRO A 127 48.19 20.61 -29.79
C PRO A 127 47.91 22.04 -29.33
N ASN A 128 47.37 22.85 -30.24
CA ASN A 128 46.92 24.19 -29.92
C ASN A 128 45.68 24.11 -29.02
N GLU A 129 45.84 24.28 -27.71
CA GLU A 129 44.74 24.22 -26.71
C GLU A 129 43.63 25.27 -26.94
N ILE A 130 43.89 26.32 -27.74
CA ILE A 130 42.89 27.33 -28.11
C ILE A 130 41.90 26.77 -29.15
N LEU A 131 42.32 25.80 -29.99
CA LEU A 131 41.46 25.15 -30.99
C LEU A 131 40.37 24.25 -30.37
N PRO A 132 40.64 23.39 -29.36
CA PRO A 132 39.64 22.71 -28.54
C PRO A 132 38.73 23.64 -27.73
N TYR A 133 39.22 24.82 -27.37
CA TYR A 133 38.46 25.80 -26.59
C TYR A 133 37.32 26.43 -27.40
N LEU A 134 37.48 26.58 -28.72
CA LEU A 134 36.49 27.11 -29.64
C LEU A 134 35.39 26.09 -29.97
N ASN A 135 34.57 25.78 -28.96
CA ASN A 135 33.35 24.97 -29.13
C ASN A 135 32.32 25.71 -30.01
N ALA A 136 32.08 25.23 -31.23
CA ALA A 136 30.97 25.72 -32.06
C ALA A 136 29.66 25.08 -31.55
N ARG A 137 28.70 25.93 -31.16
CA ARG A 137 27.32 25.47 -30.90
C ARG A 137 26.64 25.34 -32.24
N TYR A 138 26.24 24.12 -32.62
CA TYR A 138 25.39 23.94 -33.80
C TYR A 138 23.94 23.74 -33.35
N ILE A 139 23.01 24.30 -34.10
CA ILE A 139 21.59 24.10 -33.92
C ILE A 139 21.16 23.08 -34.99
N SER A 140 20.42 22.05 -34.59
CA SER A 140 19.93 21.07 -35.57
C SER A 140 19.02 21.74 -36.60
N PRO A 141 18.94 21.24 -37.85
CA PRO A 141 18.03 21.80 -38.86
C PRO A 141 16.58 21.93 -38.37
N VAL A 142 16.12 20.98 -37.56
CA VAL A 142 14.77 20.98 -36.98
C VAL A 142 14.58 22.13 -35.99
N GLU A 143 15.51 22.30 -35.04
CA GLU A 143 15.46 23.40 -34.07
C GLU A 143 15.62 24.76 -34.78
N ALA A 144 16.44 24.85 -35.82
CA ALA A 144 16.60 26.04 -36.64
C ALA A 144 15.29 26.40 -37.36
N CYS A 145 14.61 25.44 -37.99
CA CYS A 145 13.30 25.64 -38.61
C CYS A 145 12.24 26.08 -37.60
N MET A 146 12.17 25.45 -36.42
CA MET A 146 11.22 25.86 -35.38
C MET A 146 11.46 27.29 -34.89
N ARG A 147 12.73 27.69 -34.73
CA ARG A 147 13.10 29.05 -34.36
C ARG A 147 12.81 30.07 -35.47
N LEU A 148 13.08 29.73 -36.73
CA LEU A 148 12.80 30.59 -37.90
C LEU A 148 11.30 30.82 -38.10
N LEU A 149 10.48 29.83 -37.77
CA LEU A 149 9.02 29.89 -37.85
C LEU A 149 8.36 30.42 -36.56
N ASP A 150 9.17 30.92 -35.61
CA ASP A 150 8.75 31.46 -34.30
C ASP A 150 7.87 30.51 -33.47
N PHE A 151 8.07 29.20 -33.62
CA PHE A 151 7.42 28.21 -32.79
C PHE A 151 8.14 28.08 -31.44
N SER A 152 7.38 28.17 -30.35
CA SER A 152 7.91 27.93 -29.00
C SER A 152 8.32 26.46 -28.84
N VAL A 153 9.63 26.21 -28.72
CA VAL A 153 10.20 24.85 -28.60
C VAL A 153 10.12 24.32 -27.16
N GLN A 154 10.09 25.21 -26.18
CA GLN A 154 9.94 24.88 -24.76
C GLN A 154 9.40 26.07 -23.97
N GLY A 155 8.66 25.79 -22.90
CA GLY A 155 8.14 26.79 -21.96
C GLY A 155 8.48 26.43 -20.51
N LYS A 156 8.60 27.45 -19.65
CA LYS A 156 8.73 27.28 -18.20
C LYS A 156 7.64 28.09 -17.52
N THR A 157 6.81 27.42 -16.74
CA THR A 157 5.78 28.10 -15.93
C THR A 157 6.36 28.74 -14.68
N HIS A 158 7.49 28.24 -14.16
CA HIS A 158 8.13 28.71 -12.94
C HIS A 158 9.64 28.92 -13.11
N SER A 159 10.17 29.93 -12.42
CA SER A 159 11.61 30.10 -12.21
C SER A 159 12.05 29.39 -10.92
N ILE A 160 13.09 28.56 -10.97
CA ILE A 160 13.64 27.90 -9.78
C ILE A 160 14.81 28.74 -9.26
N VAL A 161 14.73 29.19 -8.01
CA VAL A 161 15.81 29.92 -7.33
C VAL A 161 16.44 28.97 -6.32
N GLN A 162 17.69 28.60 -6.55
CA GLN A 162 18.43 27.73 -5.64
C GLN A 162 18.89 28.53 -4.42
N LEU A 163 18.42 28.14 -3.24
CA LEU A 163 18.66 28.82 -1.97
C LEU A 163 19.78 28.12 -1.22
N THR A 164 20.86 28.84 -0.94
CA THR A 164 22.02 28.30 -0.23
C THR A 164 21.76 28.17 1.27
N ILE A 165 22.36 27.14 1.86
CA ILE A 165 22.33 26.82 3.28
C ILE A 165 23.78 26.74 3.76
N LEU A 166 24.09 27.43 4.85
CA LEU A 166 25.42 27.51 5.45
C LEU A 166 25.26 27.80 6.94
N LEU A 167 26.12 27.21 7.78
CA LEU A 167 26.12 27.46 9.22
C LEU A 167 26.68 28.86 9.51
N GLU A 168 26.44 29.32 10.72
CA GLU A 168 26.99 30.57 11.22
C GLU A 168 28.53 30.56 11.11
N ASN A 169 29.10 31.61 10.51
CA ASN A 169 30.54 31.76 10.24
C ASN A 169 31.18 30.74 9.27
N GLU A 170 30.41 29.84 8.63
CA GLU A 170 30.93 28.90 7.62
C GLU A 170 30.74 29.41 6.17
N GLN A 171 30.94 30.72 5.93
CA GLN A 171 30.79 31.26 4.58
C GLN A 171 32.01 30.93 3.72
N LEU A 172 31.79 30.38 2.53
CA LEU A 172 32.87 30.11 1.60
C LEU A 172 33.39 31.42 0.99
N VAL A 173 34.66 31.74 1.27
CA VAL A 173 35.34 32.93 0.73
C VAL A 173 36.42 32.49 -0.24
N THR A 174 36.32 32.95 -1.48
CA THR A 174 37.38 32.78 -2.49
C THR A 174 38.28 34.01 -2.48
N PHE A 175 39.58 33.79 -2.34
CA PHE A 175 40.58 34.85 -2.36
C PHE A 175 41.79 34.43 -3.21
N ARG A 176 42.50 35.42 -3.73
CA ARG A 176 43.80 35.27 -4.38
C ARG A 176 44.90 35.54 -3.36
N SER A 177 46.09 35.00 -3.56
CA SER A 177 47.24 35.24 -2.69
C SER A 177 47.62 36.73 -2.56
N SER A 178 47.22 37.56 -3.53
CA SER A 178 47.45 39.00 -3.54
C SER A 178 46.35 39.82 -2.85
N ASP A 179 45.27 39.20 -2.40
CA ASP A 179 44.16 39.92 -1.76
C ASP A 179 44.51 40.35 -0.33
N ASN A 180 44.10 41.56 0.05
CA ASN A 180 44.25 42.04 1.42
C ASN A 180 43.37 41.22 2.41
N PRO A 181 43.94 40.64 3.49
CA PRO A 181 43.20 39.79 4.43
C PRO A 181 41.95 40.43 5.06
N ASP A 182 42.01 41.71 5.44
CA ASP A 182 40.87 42.41 6.05
C ASP A 182 39.72 42.60 5.04
N GLN A 183 40.06 42.83 3.77
CA GLN A 183 39.09 42.86 2.69
C GLN A 183 38.52 41.48 2.38
N VAL A 184 39.32 40.41 2.51
CA VAL A 184 38.86 39.03 2.31
C VAL A 184 37.82 38.65 3.37
N LEU A 185 38.08 38.97 4.65
CA LEU A 185 37.17 38.70 5.76
C LEU A 185 35.80 39.40 5.63
N THR A 186 35.71 40.48 4.85
CA THR A 186 34.45 41.22 4.63
C THR A 186 33.68 40.76 3.38
N ARG A 187 34.31 40.04 2.43
CA ARG A 187 33.67 39.62 1.15
C ARG A 187 32.58 38.54 1.31
N GLY A 188 32.62 37.74 2.38
CA GLY A 188 31.75 36.58 2.64
C GLY A 188 30.50 36.81 3.49
N ARG A 189 30.33 37.98 4.11
CA ARG A 189 29.31 38.23 5.15
C ARG A 189 27.84 38.15 4.68
N HIS A 190 27.60 38.33 3.39
CA HIS A 190 26.24 38.44 2.85
C HIS A 190 25.93 37.32 1.85
N THR A 191 25.16 36.34 2.32
CA THR A 191 24.59 35.23 1.53
C THR A 191 23.08 35.43 1.39
N MET A 192 22.43 34.59 0.59
CA MET A 192 20.97 34.59 0.48
C MET A 192 20.30 34.32 1.84
N LEU A 193 20.90 33.44 2.66
CA LEU A 193 20.38 33.08 3.97
C LEU A 193 20.57 34.21 4.99
N THR A 194 21.76 34.82 5.07
CA THR A 194 21.98 35.92 6.03
C THR A 194 21.15 37.16 5.68
N ARG A 195 20.98 37.45 4.38
CA ARG A 195 20.09 38.53 3.93
C ARG A 195 18.61 38.20 4.09
N PHE A 196 18.23 36.93 4.15
CA PHE A 196 16.87 36.55 4.51
C PHE A 196 16.59 36.90 5.98
N PHE A 197 17.51 36.60 6.88
CA PHE A 197 17.40 37.01 8.28
C PHE A 197 17.28 38.53 8.44
N GLU A 198 18.15 39.29 7.76
CA GLU A 198 18.05 40.76 7.74
C GLU A 198 16.74 41.27 7.12
N LEU A 199 16.23 40.60 6.08
CA LEU A 199 14.94 40.93 5.47
C LEU A 199 13.79 40.72 6.47
N CYS A 200 13.83 39.64 7.25
CA CYS A 200 12.86 39.39 8.31
C CYS A 200 12.99 40.35 9.50
N ALA A 201 14.20 40.88 9.76
CA ALA A 201 14.44 41.89 10.79
C ALA A 201 14.07 43.31 10.33
N SER A 202 13.85 43.54 9.04
CA SER A 202 13.56 44.86 8.49
C SER A 202 12.18 45.38 8.91
N GLU A 203 12.14 46.62 9.40
CA GLU A 203 10.89 47.31 9.72
C GLU A 203 10.24 48.06 8.53
N ALA A 204 10.90 48.10 7.38
CA ALA A 204 10.34 48.71 6.17
C ALA A 204 8.98 48.05 5.79
N PRO A 205 7.91 48.83 5.50
CA PRO A 205 6.58 48.31 5.23
C PRO A 205 6.54 47.26 4.11
N GLU A 206 7.36 47.43 3.07
CA GLU A 206 7.46 46.51 1.95
C GLU A 206 8.08 45.15 2.31
N ASN A 207 8.79 45.04 3.43
CA ASN A 207 9.48 43.83 3.87
C ASN A 207 8.73 43.07 4.98
N GLN A 208 7.71 43.68 5.60
CA GLN A 208 6.97 43.08 6.72
C GLN A 208 6.38 41.71 6.37
N GLU A 209 5.98 41.48 5.11
CA GLU A 209 5.46 40.19 4.63
C GLU A 209 6.48 39.05 4.82
N ALA A 210 7.79 39.33 4.75
CA ALA A 210 8.85 38.33 4.93
C ALA A 210 8.85 37.70 6.34
N LYS A 211 8.36 38.40 7.37
CA LYS A 211 8.21 37.85 8.74
C LYS A 211 7.20 36.70 8.80
N THR A 212 6.30 36.60 7.83
CA THR A 212 5.29 35.53 7.76
C THR A 212 5.67 34.40 6.82
N MET A 213 6.86 34.46 6.21
CA MET A 213 7.31 33.54 5.18
C MET A 213 8.44 32.64 5.69
N VAL A 214 8.46 31.40 5.20
CA VAL A 214 9.60 30.49 5.32
C VAL A 214 10.62 30.78 4.23
N TYR A 215 11.88 30.37 4.41
CA TYR A 215 12.97 30.74 3.50
C TYR A 215 12.71 30.33 2.03
N GLN A 216 12.13 29.14 1.82
CA GLN A 216 11.76 28.62 0.50
C GLN A 216 10.69 29.43 -0.23
N ASP A 217 9.88 30.20 0.50
CA ASP A 217 8.81 31.00 -0.08
C ASP A 217 9.28 32.38 -0.50
N ILE A 218 10.43 32.85 -0.02
CA ILE A 218 10.94 34.19 -0.31
C ILE A 218 10.98 34.51 -1.81
N PRO A 219 11.44 33.62 -2.71
CA PRO A 219 11.42 33.88 -4.14
C PRO A 219 10.04 34.18 -4.76
N LYS A 220 8.93 33.77 -4.11
CA LYS A 220 7.56 34.04 -4.56
C LYS A 220 7.24 35.54 -4.52
N LYS A 221 7.79 36.29 -3.56
CA LYS A 221 7.49 37.71 -3.32
C LYS A 221 8.69 38.62 -3.49
N PHE A 222 9.90 38.09 -3.30
CA PHE A 222 11.16 38.81 -3.40
C PHE A 222 12.03 38.21 -4.52
N ARG A 223 12.91 39.03 -5.08
CA ARG A 223 13.95 38.58 -6.02
C ARG A 223 15.32 38.85 -5.42
N TRP A 224 16.26 37.96 -5.69
CA TRP A 224 17.65 38.17 -5.32
C TRP A 224 18.29 39.16 -6.30
N ASP A 225 18.80 40.29 -5.79
CA ASP A 225 19.66 41.18 -6.55
C ASP A 225 21.12 40.81 -6.31
N ALA A 226 21.73 40.16 -7.31
CA ALA A 226 23.11 39.71 -7.23
C ALA A 226 24.14 40.86 -7.16
N LYS A 227 23.81 42.06 -7.67
CA LYS A 227 24.73 43.21 -7.64
C LYS A 227 24.82 43.79 -6.23
N THR A 228 23.67 44.01 -5.59
CA THR A 228 23.61 44.57 -4.23
C THR A 228 23.67 43.49 -3.14
N LYS A 229 23.60 42.21 -3.52
CA LYS A 229 23.48 41.04 -2.63
C LYS A 229 22.35 41.24 -1.61
N ARG A 230 21.14 41.56 -2.08
CA ARG A 230 19.95 41.79 -1.24
C ARG A 230 18.69 41.17 -1.83
N TRP A 231 17.74 40.84 -0.97
CA TRP A 231 16.38 40.53 -1.38
C TRP A 231 15.61 41.83 -1.62
N VAL A 232 14.95 41.92 -2.77
CA VAL A 232 14.17 43.10 -3.17
C VAL A 232 12.75 42.66 -3.53
N ARG A 233 11.74 43.39 -3.04
CA ARG A 233 10.33 43.09 -3.34
C ARG A 233 10.09 43.11 -4.86
N ARG A 234 9.39 42.10 -5.37
CA ARG A 234 9.02 42.02 -6.78
C ARG A 234 7.96 43.07 -7.08
N LYS A 235 8.18 43.85 -8.14
CA LYS A 235 7.21 44.84 -8.66
C LYS A 235 6.16 44.23 -9.59
N ARG A 236 6.42 43.03 -10.14
CA ARG A 236 5.54 42.29 -11.04
C ARG A 236 5.48 40.83 -10.62
N PHE A 237 4.32 40.20 -10.80
CA PHE A 237 4.16 38.77 -10.54
C PHE A 237 5.01 37.95 -11.52
N GLN A 238 5.78 37.03 -10.98
CA GLN A 238 6.48 35.99 -11.73
C GLN A 238 6.48 34.74 -10.86
N ALA A 239 5.93 33.65 -11.38
CA ALA A 239 5.89 32.40 -10.65
C ALA A 239 7.33 31.90 -10.40
N ALA A 240 7.68 31.76 -9.13
CA ALA A 240 9.03 31.44 -8.68
C ALA A 240 8.97 30.48 -7.51
N ILE A 241 9.84 29.48 -7.51
CA ILE A 241 9.96 28.47 -6.46
C ILE A 241 11.36 28.57 -5.88
N GLY A 242 11.46 28.81 -4.57
CA GLY A 242 12.72 28.69 -3.85
C GLY A 242 12.99 27.24 -3.54
N ARG A 243 14.17 26.74 -3.93
CA ARG A 243 14.59 25.37 -3.66
C ARG A 243 15.89 25.40 -2.87
N MET A 244 15.81 25.03 -1.60
CA MET A 244 16.98 24.91 -0.76
C MET A 244 17.93 23.82 -1.27
N VAL A 245 19.23 24.07 -1.21
CA VAL A 245 20.25 23.09 -1.59
C VAL A 245 20.09 21.80 -0.79
N HIS A 246 20.39 20.67 -1.43
CA HIS A 246 20.41 19.38 -0.77
C HIS A 246 21.47 19.37 0.35
N VAL A 247 21.09 18.84 1.51
CA VAL A 247 21.98 18.63 2.65
C VAL A 247 21.87 17.18 3.08
N SER A 248 22.99 16.47 3.13
CA SER A 248 23.02 15.08 3.59
C SER A 248 22.67 15.00 5.09
N PRO A 249 21.89 14.01 5.53
CA PRO A 249 21.68 13.73 6.96
C PRO A 249 22.97 13.47 7.74
N ARG A 250 24.07 13.10 7.06
CA ARG A 250 25.41 12.95 7.67
C ARG A 250 25.99 14.28 8.14
N ASP A 251 25.60 15.41 7.54
CA ASP A 251 25.90 16.76 8.03
C ASP A 251 24.76 17.21 8.94
N MET A 252 24.73 16.65 10.15
CA MET A 252 23.62 16.77 11.11
C MET A 252 23.23 18.23 11.35
N ASN A 253 24.20 19.13 11.53
CA ASN A 253 23.92 20.53 11.84
C ASN A 253 23.25 21.26 10.66
N LYS A 254 23.78 21.11 9.44
CA LYS A 254 23.14 21.72 8.25
C LYS A 254 21.79 21.07 7.96
N PHE A 255 21.65 19.77 8.20
CA PHE A 255 20.42 19.04 7.98
C PHE A 255 19.30 19.55 8.89
N TYR A 256 19.53 19.63 10.19
CA TYR A 256 18.52 20.13 11.14
C TYR A 256 18.26 21.63 10.97
N MET A 257 19.25 22.43 10.57
CA MET A 257 19.04 23.82 10.18
C MET A 257 18.12 23.93 8.96
N ARG A 258 18.29 23.07 7.95
CA ARG A 258 17.39 22.99 6.79
C ARG A 258 15.96 22.65 7.21
N VAL A 259 15.78 21.67 8.11
CA VAL A 259 14.46 21.32 8.67
C VAL A 259 13.81 22.54 9.32
N LEU A 260 14.54 23.29 10.14
CA LEU A 260 14.02 24.51 10.75
C LEU A 260 13.65 25.59 9.71
N LEU A 261 14.46 25.79 8.67
CA LEU A 261 14.19 26.77 7.61
C LEU A 261 12.98 26.43 6.72
N CYS A 262 12.60 25.15 6.64
CA CYS A 262 11.36 24.71 5.96
C CYS A 262 10.10 25.10 6.73
N HIS A 263 10.15 25.16 8.06
CA HIS A 263 8.96 25.26 8.91
C HIS A 263 8.86 26.60 9.65
N ARG A 264 9.99 27.23 9.98
CA ARG A 264 10.02 28.47 10.76
C ARG A 264 9.87 29.70 9.87
N LYS A 265 8.84 30.50 10.19
CA LYS A 265 8.56 31.77 9.53
C LYS A 265 9.35 32.89 10.19
N GLY A 266 9.90 33.78 9.36
CA GLY A 266 10.48 35.04 9.80
C GLY A 266 11.66 35.04 10.78
N PRO A 267 12.54 34.02 10.86
CA PRO A 267 13.70 34.10 11.74
C PRO A 267 14.61 35.27 11.34
N GLN A 268 15.11 36.01 12.33
CA GLN A 268 15.93 37.23 12.17
C GLN A 268 17.42 36.98 12.42
N SER A 269 17.80 35.78 12.87
CA SER A 269 19.19 35.37 13.06
C SER A 269 19.30 33.85 13.14
N PHE A 270 20.54 33.33 13.11
CA PHE A 270 20.83 31.92 13.39
C PHE A 270 20.43 31.51 14.80
N GLU A 271 20.57 32.41 15.76
CA GLU A 271 20.16 32.21 17.15
C GLU A 271 18.63 32.11 17.24
N GLN A 272 17.90 33.08 16.67
CA GLN A 272 16.45 33.08 16.71
C GLN A 272 15.86 31.87 15.97
N LEU A 273 16.56 31.34 14.95
CA LEU A 273 16.21 30.09 14.29
C LEU A 273 16.26 28.87 15.25
N ARG A 274 17.07 28.92 16.32
CA ARG A 274 17.16 27.91 17.39
C ARG A 274 16.38 28.26 18.66
N THR A 275 15.87 29.49 18.79
CA THR A 275 15.06 29.90 19.94
C THR A 275 13.61 29.43 19.80
N VAL A 276 13.13 28.63 20.75
CA VAL A 276 11.76 28.08 20.80
C VAL A 276 11.18 28.40 22.17
N ASP A 277 9.98 29.01 22.20
CA ASP A 277 9.29 29.43 23.44
C ASP A 277 10.17 30.26 24.39
N GLY A 278 11.01 31.13 23.83
CA GLY A 278 11.93 31.99 24.59
C GLY A 278 13.22 31.31 25.06
N VAL A 279 13.42 30.01 24.78
CA VAL A 279 14.63 29.25 25.13
C VAL A 279 15.48 29.02 23.88
N THR A 280 16.74 29.47 23.92
CA THR A 280 17.71 29.23 22.85
C THR A 280 18.42 27.89 23.08
N TYR A 281 18.24 26.95 22.15
CA TYR A 281 18.84 25.62 22.21
C TYR A 281 20.25 25.59 21.63
N GLU A 282 21.13 24.77 22.21
CA GLU A 282 22.54 24.67 21.82
C GLU A 282 22.71 24.16 20.39
N THR A 283 21.88 23.21 19.96
CA THR A 283 21.95 22.63 18.60
C THR A 283 20.66 22.82 17.80
N TYR A 284 20.77 22.86 16.47
CA TYR A 284 19.59 22.86 15.59
C TYR A 284 18.73 21.60 15.75
N ARG A 285 19.34 20.47 16.14
CA ARG A 285 18.63 19.22 16.43
C ARG A 285 17.68 19.37 17.62
N GLN A 286 18.16 19.89 18.74
CA GLN A 286 17.35 20.07 19.94
C GLN A 286 16.21 21.07 19.70
N ALA A 287 16.47 22.16 18.97
CA ALA A 287 15.42 23.10 18.58
C ALA A 287 14.35 22.44 17.69
N ALA A 288 14.78 21.61 16.72
CA ALA A 288 13.88 20.86 15.85
C ALA A 288 13.08 19.79 16.62
N LEU A 289 13.71 19.10 17.58
CA LEU A 289 13.07 18.13 18.47
C LEU A 289 11.99 18.81 19.32
N LYS A 290 12.31 19.94 19.97
CA LYS A 290 11.35 20.70 20.78
C LYS A 290 10.13 21.17 19.98
N LEU A 291 10.35 21.56 18.72
CA LEU A 291 9.28 21.98 17.81
C LEU A 291 8.47 20.80 17.24
N GLY A 292 8.80 19.56 17.58
CA GLY A 292 8.12 18.36 17.09
C GLY A 292 8.44 18.03 15.63
N TYR A 293 9.59 18.49 15.11
CA TYR A 293 10.02 18.23 13.73
C TYR A 293 10.87 16.96 13.59
N LEU A 294 11.24 16.31 14.71
CA LEU A 294 12.01 15.07 14.77
C LEU A 294 11.24 14.00 15.56
N GLU A 295 11.52 12.73 15.28
CA GLU A 295 10.96 11.61 16.03
C GLU A 295 11.54 11.59 17.46
N ASP A 296 10.64 11.59 18.44
CA ASP A 296 10.88 11.49 19.88
C ASP A 296 9.81 10.52 20.43
N ASP A 297 10.17 9.70 21.42
CA ASP A 297 9.24 8.82 22.13
C ASP A 297 8.17 9.63 22.89
N ALA A 298 8.32 10.95 22.97
CA ALA A 298 7.27 11.89 23.40
C ALA A 298 5.90 11.65 22.73
N GLU A 299 5.86 11.23 21.46
CA GLU A 299 4.59 10.87 20.80
C GLU A 299 3.95 9.63 21.46
N TRP A 300 4.75 8.63 21.83
CA TRP A 300 4.29 7.41 22.50
C TRP A 300 3.88 7.69 23.94
N VAL A 301 4.63 8.53 24.65
CA VAL A 301 4.27 9.02 25.98
C VAL A 301 2.96 9.79 25.93
N ALA A 302 2.78 10.68 24.96
CA ALA A 302 1.53 11.42 24.79
C ALA A 302 0.36 10.49 24.45
N CYS A 303 0.56 9.51 23.56
CA CYS A 303 -0.42 8.47 23.22
C CYS A 303 -0.88 7.68 24.45
N MET A 304 0.07 7.20 25.26
CA MET A 304 -0.21 6.44 26.49
C MET A 304 -0.88 7.32 27.56
N THR A 305 -0.42 8.56 27.74
CA THR A 305 -1.04 9.53 28.66
C THR A 305 -2.48 9.83 28.28
N GLU A 306 -2.72 10.06 26.99
CA GLU A 306 -4.06 10.30 26.45
C GLU A 306 -4.98 9.12 26.75
N ALA A 307 -4.52 7.88 26.56
CA ALA A 307 -5.27 6.67 26.81
C ALA A 307 -5.53 6.40 28.30
N ALA A 308 -4.49 6.54 29.15
CA ALA A 308 -4.54 6.23 30.58
C ALA A 308 -5.64 7.01 31.31
N ALA A 309 -5.95 8.23 30.84
CA ALA A 309 -6.99 9.07 31.43
C ALA A 309 -8.42 8.47 31.41
N PHE A 310 -8.71 7.46 30.59
CA PHE A 310 -10.09 6.97 30.42
C PHE A 310 -10.23 5.47 30.13
N LYS A 311 -9.14 4.71 30.14
CA LYS A 311 -9.14 3.30 29.72
C LYS A 311 -8.72 2.33 30.80
N LYS A 312 -9.17 1.08 30.67
CA LYS A 312 -8.85 0.03 31.64
C LYS A 312 -7.42 -0.46 31.44
N PRO A 313 -6.76 -0.98 32.51
CA PRO A 313 -5.38 -1.45 32.44
C PRO A 313 -5.11 -2.47 31.32
N TYR A 314 -6.04 -3.41 31.09
CA TYR A 314 -5.90 -4.38 29.99
C TYR A 314 -5.91 -3.73 28.60
N GLU A 315 -6.75 -2.71 28.37
CA GLU A 315 -6.77 -1.96 27.09
C GLU A 315 -5.47 -1.16 26.91
N LEU A 316 -4.90 -0.64 28.00
CA LEU A 316 -3.59 0.03 27.98
C LEU A 316 -2.46 -0.95 27.67
N ARG A 317 -2.47 -2.16 28.23
CA ARG A 317 -1.50 -3.22 27.88
C ARG A 317 -1.56 -3.59 26.39
N GLN A 318 -2.75 -3.62 25.79
CA GLN A 318 -2.92 -3.84 24.34
C GLN A 318 -2.34 -2.70 23.49
N LEU A 319 -2.58 -1.45 23.90
CA LEU A 319 -2.02 -0.28 23.23
C LEU A 319 -0.50 -0.29 23.32
N PHE A 320 0.05 -0.55 24.52
CA PHE A 320 1.49 -0.65 24.76
C PHE A 320 2.12 -1.73 23.86
N ALA A 321 1.57 -2.95 23.83
CA ALA A 321 2.05 -4.03 22.98
C ALA A 321 2.03 -3.65 21.49
N THR A 322 0.98 -2.94 21.05
CA THR A 322 0.86 -2.48 19.64
C THR A 322 1.93 -1.45 19.29
N ILE A 323 2.21 -0.50 20.19
CA ILE A 323 3.23 0.54 20.01
C ILE A 323 4.61 -0.11 19.87
N ILE A 324 5.02 -0.99 20.80
CA ILE A 324 6.37 -1.57 20.78
C ILE A 324 6.60 -2.55 19.60
N VAL A 325 5.53 -3.17 19.06
CA VAL A 325 5.63 -4.08 17.91
C VAL A 325 5.67 -3.34 16.57
N TYR A 326 4.90 -2.26 16.43
CA TYR A 326 4.64 -1.62 15.14
C TYR A 326 5.24 -0.22 14.99
N SER A 327 5.88 0.27 16.04
CA SER A 327 6.59 1.54 16.06
C SER A 327 8.04 1.34 16.46
N GLN A 328 8.91 2.26 16.04
CA GLN A 328 10.32 2.28 16.45
C GLN A 328 10.44 3.08 17.75
N VAL A 329 10.02 2.48 18.86
CA VAL A 329 10.24 3.04 20.20
C VAL A 329 11.73 2.96 20.51
N SER A 330 12.34 4.08 20.90
CA SER A 330 13.78 4.14 21.15
C SER A 330 14.13 3.61 22.55
N GLU A 331 13.32 3.94 23.56
CA GLU A 331 13.56 3.65 24.98
C GLU A 331 12.35 2.89 25.59
N VAL A 332 12.19 1.61 25.23
CA VAL A 332 11.03 0.79 25.67
C VAL A 332 10.95 0.70 27.20
N ARG A 333 12.10 0.65 27.90
CA ARG A 333 12.17 0.62 29.37
C ARG A 333 11.51 1.84 29.98
N GLN A 334 11.88 3.02 29.49
CA GLN A 334 11.42 4.29 30.05
C GLN A 334 9.89 4.43 29.91
N LEU A 335 9.35 4.03 28.74
CA LEU A 335 7.91 4.02 28.51
C LEU A 335 7.20 3.01 29.44
N TRP A 336 7.77 1.83 29.66
CA TRP A 336 7.23 0.86 30.61
C TRP A 336 7.20 1.41 32.04
N ASP A 337 8.33 1.92 32.54
CA ASP A 337 8.44 2.42 33.92
C ASP A 337 7.48 3.58 34.17
N GLN A 338 7.30 4.47 33.19
CA GLN A 338 6.41 5.62 33.32
C GLN A 338 4.92 5.23 33.45
N PHE A 339 4.48 4.19 32.74
CA PHE A 339 3.06 3.78 32.72
C PHE A 339 2.79 2.49 33.50
N TYR A 340 3.77 1.97 34.23
CA TYR A 340 3.65 0.68 34.93
C TYR A 340 2.46 0.64 35.90
N ASP A 341 2.22 1.71 36.64
CA ASP A 341 1.11 1.80 37.59
C ASP A 341 -0.25 1.72 36.88
N ASP A 342 -0.40 2.43 35.76
CA ASP A 342 -1.60 2.37 34.93
C ASP A 342 -1.79 0.98 34.29
N LEU A 343 -0.69 0.39 33.83
CA LEU A 343 -0.66 -0.93 33.21
C LEU A 343 -0.93 -2.06 34.19
N SER A 344 -0.71 -1.89 35.50
CA SER A 344 -0.79 -2.96 36.50
C SER A 344 -1.93 -2.79 37.51
N GLN A 345 -2.68 -1.69 37.44
CA GLN A 345 -3.68 -1.27 38.42
C GLN A 345 -4.74 -2.34 38.74
N ASP A 346 -5.18 -3.13 37.76
CA ASP A 346 -6.16 -4.21 37.95
C ASP A 346 -5.60 -5.36 38.79
N TYR A 347 -4.34 -5.74 38.56
CA TYR A 347 -3.63 -6.71 39.40
C TYR A 347 -3.33 -6.14 40.78
N ALA A 348 -2.91 -4.89 40.89
CA ALA A 348 -2.71 -4.22 42.17
C ALA A 348 -3.99 -4.21 43.03
N ARG A 349 -5.14 -3.98 42.41
CA ARG A 349 -6.45 -4.07 43.06
C ARG A 349 -6.82 -5.50 43.45
N THR A 350 -6.56 -6.47 42.58
CA THR A 350 -6.84 -7.89 42.81
C THR A 350 -6.05 -8.44 44.00
N TYR A 351 -4.77 -8.07 44.11
CA TYR A 351 -3.85 -8.56 45.12
C TYR A 351 -3.64 -7.59 46.29
N ARG A 352 -4.58 -6.66 46.52
CA ARG A 352 -4.49 -5.61 47.56
C ARG A 352 -4.33 -6.13 49.00
N ALA A 353 -4.71 -7.39 49.25
CA ALA A 353 -4.62 -8.02 50.57
C ALA A 353 -3.20 -8.50 50.90
N LEU A 354 -2.32 -8.67 49.90
CA LEU A 354 -0.91 -8.99 50.10
C LEU A 354 -0.12 -7.72 50.44
N GLN A 355 1.00 -7.86 51.14
CA GLN A 355 1.89 -6.75 51.52
C GLN A 355 3.36 -7.15 51.29
N GLY A 356 4.24 -6.15 51.24
CA GLY A 356 5.68 -6.35 51.07
C GLY A 356 6.10 -6.70 49.64
N GLN A 357 7.36 -7.10 49.48
CA GLN A 357 7.99 -7.33 48.17
C GLN A 357 7.30 -8.42 47.34
N GLU A 358 6.81 -9.49 47.99
CA GLU A 358 6.11 -10.59 47.29
C GLU A 358 4.87 -10.13 46.52
N LYS A 359 4.17 -9.10 47.02
CA LYS A 359 3.03 -8.50 46.34
C LYS A 359 3.48 -7.79 45.06
N GLU A 360 4.52 -6.97 45.16
CA GLU A 360 5.03 -6.17 44.03
C GLU A 360 5.58 -7.08 42.93
N ASP A 361 6.32 -8.12 43.31
CA ASP A 361 6.84 -9.14 42.39
C ASP A 361 5.69 -9.90 41.69
N LEU A 362 4.62 -10.24 42.42
CA LEU A 362 3.45 -10.92 41.84
C LEU A 362 2.68 -10.01 40.86
N ILE A 363 2.50 -8.73 41.19
CA ILE A 363 1.83 -7.76 40.31
C ILE A 363 2.66 -7.57 39.04
N GLN A 364 3.97 -7.39 39.17
CA GLN A 364 4.85 -7.23 38.03
C GLN A 364 4.84 -8.48 37.14
N PHE A 365 4.94 -9.67 37.74
CA PHE A 365 4.83 -10.94 37.04
C PHE A 365 3.52 -11.07 36.25
N LYS A 366 2.37 -10.77 36.87
CA LYS A 366 1.06 -10.87 36.22
C LYS A 366 0.91 -9.87 35.07
N THR A 367 1.44 -8.67 35.26
CA THR A 367 1.44 -7.61 34.23
C THR A 367 2.30 -8.01 33.04
N LEU A 368 3.53 -8.48 33.28
CA LEU A 368 4.43 -8.98 32.24
C LEU A 368 3.89 -10.22 31.55
N LYS A 369 3.23 -11.13 32.28
CA LYS A 369 2.60 -12.31 31.69
C LYS A 369 1.46 -11.92 30.75
N SER A 370 0.60 -10.99 31.16
CA SER A 370 -0.45 -10.44 30.29
C SER A 370 0.13 -9.77 29.04
N LEU A 371 1.24 -9.02 29.19
CA LEU A 371 1.91 -8.41 28.05
C LEU A 371 2.54 -9.46 27.12
N HIS A 372 3.16 -10.49 27.69
CA HIS A 372 3.73 -11.62 26.94
C HIS A 372 2.69 -12.28 26.05
N ASP A 373 1.51 -12.59 26.58
CA ASP A 373 0.44 -13.23 25.82
C ASP A 373 -0.06 -12.34 24.67
N LEU A 374 -0.05 -11.01 24.84
CA LEU A 374 -0.39 -10.04 23.78
C LEU A 374 0.69 -9.95 22.69
N LEU A 375 1.97 -10.00 23.06
CA LEU A 375 3.11 -9.96 22.12
C LEU A 375 3.18 -11.22 21.26
N GLN A 376 2.87 -12.39 21.84
CA GLN A 376 2.89 -13.68 21.15
C GLN A 376 1.95 -13.72 19.94
N ILE A 377 0.89 -12.92 19.92
CA ILE A 377 -0.02 -12.79 18.77
C ILE A 377 0.72 -12.33 17.51
N ASN A 378 1.72 -11.48 17.69
CA ASN A 378 2.56 -10.92 16.62
C ASN A 378 3.90 -11.65 16.46
N GLY A 379 4.08 -12.79 17.15
CA GLY A 379 5.29 -13.60 17.07
C GLY A 379 6.45 -13.14 17.95
N TYR A 380 6.21 -12.21 18.87
CA TYR A 380 7.21 -11.69 19.81
C TYR A 380 7.02 -12.27 21.21
N ALA A 381 8.10 -12.34 21.98
CA ALA A 381 8.11 -12.57 23.41
C ALA A 381 8.57 -11.31 24.13
N VAL A 382 8.28 -11.21 25.43
CA VAL A 382 8.86 -10.14 26.29
C VAL A 382 10.39 -10.16 26.24
N ALA A 383 10.99 -11.34 26.06
CA ALA A 383 12.44 -11.51 25.96
C ALA A 383 13.05 -10.92 24.68
N ASP A 384 12.26 -10.59 23.65
CA ASP A 384 12.77 -9.94 22.43
C ASP A 384 12.99 -8.43 22.62
N PHE A 385 12.62 -7.89 23.79
CA PHE A 385 12.80 -6.49 24.16
C PHE A 385 13.75 -6.44 25.36
N ASP A 386 15.05 -6.30 25.09
CA ASP A 386 16.14 -6.32 26.10
C ASP A 386 15.93 -5.31 27.25
N ASP A 387 15.16 -4.27 26.97
CA ASP A 387 14.86 -3.16 27.87
C ASP A 387 13.71 -3.44 28.86
N LEU A 388 12.90 -4.48 28.66
CA LEU A 388 11.81 -4.82 29.60
C LEU A 388 12.36 -5.46 30.91
N PRO A 389 11.59 -5.49 32.02
CA PRO A 389 12.07 -6.03 33.30
C PRO A 389 12.75 -7.40 33.20
N GLN A 390 13.81 -7.57 34.00
CA GLN A 390 14.71 -8.72 33.97
C GLN A 390 13.98 -10.03 34.22
N LEU A 391 13.68 -10.75 33.13
CA LEU A 391 12.87 -11.97 33.16
C LEU A 391 13.48 -13.07 34.03
N HIS A 392 14.81 -13.13 34.18
CA HIS A 392 15.48 -14.14 35.02
C HIS A 392 15.03 -14.14 36.48
N GLN A 393 14.44 -13.05 36.97
CA GLN A 393 13.85 -12.94 38.31
C GLN A 393 12.50 -13.68 38.41
N TYR A 394 11.94 -14.11 37.28
CA TYR A 394 10.67 -14.82 37.17
C TYR A 394 10.86 -16.18 36.47
N PRO A 395 11.38 -17.21 37.18
CA PRO A 395 11.67 -18.51 36.59
C PRO A 395 10.48 -19.14 35.89
N ALA A 396 9.24 -18.90 36.37
CA ALA A 396 8.03 -19.39 35.71
C ALA A 396 7.70 -18.67 34.40
N LEU A 397 7.98 -17.36 34.26
CA LEU A 397 7.78 -16.59 33.03
C LEU A 397 8.90 -16.85 32.01
N VAL A 398 10.12 -17.03 32.51
CA VAL A 398 11.26 -17.54 31.71
C VAL A 398 10.93 -18.94 31.24
N LEU A 399 10.47 -19.81 32.13
CA LEU A 399 10.02 -21.13 31.77
C LEU A 399 8.83 -21.07 30.82
N ASP A 400 7.88 -20.15 30.92
CA ASP A 400 6.78 -20.00 29.94
C ASP A 400 7.27 -19.41 28.60
N SER A 401 8.27 -18.54 28.63
CA SER A 401 8.97 -18.03 27.44
C SER A 401 9.83 -19.13 26.79
N LEU A 402 10.27 -20.13 27.58
CA LEU A 402 11.08 -21.29 27.17
C LEU A 402 10.24 -22.57 26.92
N LEU A 403 9.03 -22.70 27.49
CA LEU A 403 8.15 -23.87 27.44
C LEU A 403 6.92 -23.59 26.58
N ARG A 404 6.90 -24.34 25.47
CA ARG A 404 5.76 -24.78 24.66
C ARG A 404 4.90 -23.67 24.07
N ASN A 405 5.21 -23.35 22.81
CA ASN A 405 4.30 -23.01 21.73
C ASN A 405 2.96 -22.41 22.17
N SER A 406 2.96 -21.10 22.41
CA SER A 406 1.77 -20.28 22.69
C SER A 406 0.63 -20.49 21.69
N LEU A 407 0.95 -20.80 20.42
CA LEU A 407 -0.04 -21.07 19.40
C LEU A 407 -0.87 -22.33 19.73
N LEU A 408 -0.28 -23.34 20.39
CA LEU A 408 -1.03 -24.52 20.86
C LEU A 408 -1.95 -24.17 22.02
N ARG A 409 -1.44 -23.41 23.02
CA ARG A 409 -2.25 -22.99 24.18
C ARG A 409 -3.46 -22.19 23.72
N ARG A 410 -3.26 -21.26 22.77
CA ARG A 410 -4.35 -20.50 22.15
C ARG A 410 -5.44 -21.42 21.56
N GLU A 411 -5.07 -22.43 20.78
CA GLU A 411 -6.07 -23.30 20.15
C GLU A 411 -6.77 -24.25 21.13
N LEU A 412 -6.13 -24.61 22.24
CA LEU A 412 -6.67 -25.55 23.23
C LEU A 412 -7.46 -24.87 24.36
N GLU A 413 -7.07 -23.66 24.76
CA GLU A 413 -7.58 -22.97 25.96
C GLU A 413 -8.20 -21.60 25.63
N GLY A 414 -8.00 -21.06 24.42
CA GLY A 414 -8.42 -19.71 24.05
C GLY A 414 -9.89 -19.54 23.68
N TYR A 415 -10.69 -20.60 23.69
CA TYR A 415 -12.10 -20.57 23.30
C TYR A 415 -13.01 -20.90 24.49
N ASP A 416 -14.01 -20.06 24.72
CA ASP A 416 -15.03 -20.31 25.73
C ASP A 416 -15.88 -21.53 25.35
N GLN A 417 -15.86 -22.55 26.21
CA GLN A 417 -16.54 -23.82 25.94
C GLN A 417 -18.06 -23.65 25.83
N SER A 418 -18.65 -22.73 26.59
CA SER A 418 -20.11 -22.49 26.55
C SER A 418 -20.54 -21.90 25.20
N THR A 419 -19.72 -21.02 24.62
CA THR A 419 -19.92 -20.44 23.29
C THR A 419 -19.78 -21.51 22.20
N LEU A 420 -18.76 -22.37 22.30
CA LEU A 420 -18.59 -23.48 21.36
C LEU A 420 -19.78 -24.45 21.42
N GLN A 421 -20.24 -24.80 22.63
CA GLN A 421 -21.39 -25.67 22.83
C GLN A 421 -22.66 -25.05 22.23
N SER A 422 -22.92 -23.76 22.46
CA SER A 422 -24.08 -23.07 21.90
C SER A 422 -24.12 -23.09 20.36
N ILE A 423 -22.97 -23.11 19.69
CA ILE A 423 -22.90 -23.23 18.22
C ILE A 423 -23.17 -24.67 17.81
N VAL A 424 -22.59 -25.65 18.50
CA VAL A 424 -22.82 -27.07 18.22
C VAL A 424 -24.29 -27.45 18.45
N ASP A 425 -24.95 -26.90 19.45
CA ASP A 425 -26.37 -27.15 19.72
C ASP A 425 -27.30 -26.68 18.57
N GLN A 426 -26.82 -25.73 17.76
CA GLN A 426 -27.52 -25.25 16.56
C GLN A 426 -27.29 -26.13 15.33
N GLU A 427 -26.58 -27.27 15.43
CA GLU A 427 -26.32 -28.16 14.28
C GLU A 427 -27.60 -28.71 13.61
N THR A 428 -28.72 -28.72 14.35
CA THR A 428 -30.04 -29.07 13.83
C THR A 428 -30.59 -28.07 12.81
N GLN A 429 -30.02 -26.86 12.72
CA GLN A 429 -30.38 -25.84 11.73
C GLN A 429 -29.67 -26.03 10.38
N LEU A 430 -28.69 -26.94 10.29
CA LEU A 430 -28.03 -27.25 9.03
C LEU A 430 -29.01 -28.00 8.12
N ASN A 431 -29.11 -27.57 6.85
CA ASN A 431 -29.90 -28.33 5.88
C ASN A 431 -29.22 -29.67 5.54
N ASP A 432 -29.96 -30.59 4.91
CA ASP A 432 -29.49 -31.95 4.61
C ASP A 432 -28.13 -32.00 3.91
N ARG A 433 -27.89 -31.07 2.96
CA ARG A 433 -26.61 -30.99 2.24
C ARG A 433 -25.47 -30.48 3.12
N GLN A 434 -25.73 -29.47 3.94
CA GLN A 434 -24.75 -28.97 4.91
C GLN A 434 -24.42 -30.04 5.94
N ARG A 435 -25.43 -30.77 6.44
CA ARG A 435 -25.28 -31.89 7.38
C ARG A 435 -24.44 -33.01 6.78
N ALA A 436 -24.71 -33.44 5.55
CA ALA A 436 -23.93 -34.47 4.89
C ALA A 436 -22.45 -34.10 4.72
N ILE A 437 -22.14 -32.83 4.41
CA ILE A 437 -20.76 -32.34 4.32
C ILE A 437 -20.12 -32.26 5.71
N TYR A 438 -20.85 -31.76 6.71
CA TYR A 438 -20.42 -31.69 8.11
C TYR A 438 -20.00 -33.06 8.63
N ASP A 439 -20.88 -34.06 8.52
CA ASP A 439 -20.62 -35.42 9.00
C ASP A 439 -19.42 -36.06 8.26
N LYS A 440 -19.33 -35.87 6.94
CA LYS A 440 -18.21 -36.40 6.12
C LYS A 440 -16.86 -35.81 6.54
N ILE A 441 -16.79 -34.52 6.82
CA ILE A 441 -15.55 -33.86 7.25
C ILE A 441 -15.16 -34.31 8.67
N LEU A 442 -16.12 -34.41 9.59
CA LEU A 442 -15.85 -34.87 10.95
C LEU A 442 -15.34 -36.32 10.98
N GLN A 443 -15.92 -37.20 10.15
CA GLN A 443 -15.41 -38.56 9.99
C GLN A 443 -13.94 -38.61 9.54
N ALA A 444 -13.55 -37.72 8.61
CA ALA A 444 -12.16 -37.61 8.17
C ALA A 444 -11.23 -37.11 9.30
N VAL A 445 -11.72 -36.20 10.15
CA VAL A 445 -10.97 -35.67 11.33
C VAL A 445 -10.84 -36.72 12.45
N ASP A 446 -11.77 -37.67 12.55
CA ASP A 446 -11.79 -38.72 13.57
C ASP A 446 -10.93 -39.95 13.21
N GLY A 447 -10.39 -40.02 11.99
CA GLY A 447 -9.22 -40.87 11.70
C GLY A 447 -9.48 -42.16 10.91
N SER A 448 -10.45 -42.19 9.99
CA SER A 448 -10.47 -43.26 8.98
C SER A 448 -9.26 -43.12 8.04
N ALA A 449 -8.25 -43.99 8.19
CA ALA A 449 -7.07 -44.03 7.32
C ALA A 449 -7.42 -44.26 5.83
N GLU A 450 -8.57 -44.89 5.58
CA GLU A 450 -9.19 -45.06 4.28
C GLU A 450 -10.32 -44.02 4.11
N GLY A 451 -10.02 -42.86 3.51
CA GLY A 451 -11.03 -41.83 3.27
C GLY A 451 -10.47 -40.57 2.60
N ASP A 452 -11.36 -39.79 1.97
CA ASP A 452 -11.00 -38.48 1.40
C ASP A 452 -10.52 -37.55 2.53
N LYS A 453 -9.30 -37.01 2.44
CA LYS A 453 -8.77 -36.02 3.41
C LYS A 453 -8.87 -34.58 2.91
N LEU A 454 -9.06 -34.39 1.61
CA LEU A 454 -8.97 -33.10 0.94
C LEU A 454 -10.32 -32.76 0.30
N PHE A 455 -10.92 -31.65 0.72
CA PHE A 455 -12.26 -31.26 0.28
C PHE A 455 -12.26 -29.86 -0.32
N PHE A 456 -13.07 -29.66 -1.36
CA PHE A 456 -13.45 -28.33 -1.84
C PHE A 456 -14.97 -28.14 -1.71
N ILE A 457 -15.39 -27.22 -0.86
CA ILE A 457 -16.80 -26.84 -0.70
C ILE A 457 -17.12 -25.71 -1.68
N ASP A 458 -17.75 -26.07 -2.80
CA ASP A 458 -18.33 -25.11 -3.73
C ASP A 458 -19.74 -24.72 -3.27
N GLY A 459 -20.06 -23.43 -3.37
CA GLY A 459 -21.44 -22.99 -3.23
C GLY A 459 -21.59 -21.53 -3.64
N PRO A 460 -22.71 -21.14 -4.30
CA PRO A 460 -22.94 -19.75 -4.63
C PRO A 460 -23.01 -18.86 -3.39
N GLY A 461 -22.88 -17.54 -3.59
CA GLY A 461 -23.07 -16.55 -2.54
C GLY A 461 -24.42 -16.72 -1.83
N GLY A 462 -24.39 -16.87 -0.50
CA GLY A 462 -25.60 -17.01 0.33
C GLY A 462 -26.02 -18.44 0.66
N THR A 463 -25.25 -19.46 0.29
CA THR A 463 -25.53 -20.88 0.60
C THR A 463 -25.15 -21.35 2.01
N GLY A 464 -24.69 -20.44 2.87
CA GLY A 464 -24.30 -20.78 4.24
C GLY A 464 -22.94 -21.48 4.40
N LYS A 465 -22.01 -21.35 3.43
CA LYS A 465 -20.64 -21.90 3.51
C LYS A 465 -19.95 -21.54 4.83
N SER A 466 -19.80 -20.26 5.14
CA SER A 466 -19.10 -19.82 6.36
C SER A 466 -19.82 -20.27 7.64
N THR A 467 -21.16 -20.36 7.61
CA THR A 467 -21.95 -20.95 8.71
C THR A 467 -21.61 -22.43 8.92
N LEU A 468 -21.52 -23.22 7.85
CA LEU A 468 -21.11 -24.63 7.91
C LEU A 468 -19.68 -24.76 8.47
N LEU A 469 -18.72 -23.97 7.97
CA LEU A 469 -17.34 -23.99 8.48
C LEU A 469 -17.27 -23.65 9.98
N ARG A 470 -18.09 -22.70 10.44
CA ARG A 470 -18.19 -22.32 11.85
C ARG A 470 -18.63 -23.51 12.73
N HIS A 471 -19.63 -24.28 12.30
CA HIS A 471 -20.06 -25.47 13.04
C HIS A 471 -18.97 -26.54 13.07
N ILE A 472 -18.29 -26.79 11.94
CA ILE A 472 -17.16 -27.75 11.88
C ILE A 472 -16.06 -27.34 12.86
N LEU A 473 -15.64 -26.07 12.84
CA LEU A 473 -14.62 -25.55 13.76
C LEU A 473 -15.06 -25.69 15.22
N ALA A 474 -16.32 -25.38 15.53
CA ALA A 474 -16.85 -25.48 16.88
C ALA A 474 -16.77 -26.92 17.40
N LYS A 475 -17.24 -27.89 16.60
CA LYS A 475 -17.28 -29.31 16.97
C LYS A 475 -15.89 -29.90 17.18
N VAL A 476 -14.95 -29.61 16.28
CA VAL A 476 -13.57 -30.12 16.38
C VAL A 476 -12.88 -29.58 17.63
N ARG A 477 -13.01 -28.27 17.90
CA ARG A 477 -12.42 -27.64 19.08
C ARG A 477 -13.06 -28.11 20.39
N LEU A 478 -14.38 -28.27 20.42
CA LEU A 478 -15.10 -28.80 21.58
C LEU A 478 -14.66 -30.25 21.91
N SER A 479 -14.21 -31.00 20.90
CA SER A 479 -13.65 -32.35 21.07
C SER A 479 -12.19 -32.35 21.55
N GLY A 480 -11.64 -31.20 21.93
CA GLY A 480 -10.26 -31.04 22.40
C GLY A 480 -9.20 -31.15 21.29
N LYS A 481 -9.60 -31.11 20.01
CA LYS A 481 -8.70 -31.17 18.85
C LYS A 481 -8.36 -29.77 18.34
N ILE A 482 -7.21 -29.64 17.69
CA ILE A 482 -6.75 -28.36 17.12
C ILE A 482 -7.26 -28.22 15.68
N ALA A 483 -7.89 -27.08 15.38
CA ALA A 483 -8.34 -26.72 14.04
C ALA A 483 -7.78 -25.35 13.64
N ILE A 484 -7.03 -25.29 12.53
CA ILE A 484 -6.48 -24.04 11.98
C ILE A 484 -7.50 -23.45 11.02
N ALA A 485 -8.00 -22.24 11.31
CA ALA A 485 -8.93 -21.52 10.46
C ALA A 485 -8.21 -20.36 9.74
N VAL A 486 -8.16 -20.40 8.41
CA VAL A 486 -7.63 -19.32 7.60
C VAL A 486 -8.61 -18.87 6.52
N ALA A 487 -8.40 -17.65 6.02
CA ALA A 487 -9.11 -17.15 4.84
C ALA A 487 -8.15 -16.38 3.91
N SER A 488 -8.56 -16.20 2.66
CA SER A 488 -7.77 -15.46 1.65
C SER A 488 -7.71 -13.94 1.93
N SER A 489 -8.69 -13.38 2.65
CA SER A 489 -8.74 -11.95 3.00
C SER A 489 -8.98 -11.73 4.50
N GLY A 490 -8.52 -10.59 5.03
CA GLY A 490 -8.67 -10.25 6.45
C GLY A 490 -10.13 -10.10 6.91
N ILE A 491 -11.03 -9.77 5.99
CA ILE A 491 -12.46 -9.66 6.28
C ILE A 491 -13.11 -11.04 6.35
N ALA A 492 -12.79 -11.92 5.39
CA ALA A 492 -13.31 -13.28 5.39
C ALA A 492 -12.85 -14.05 6.63
N SER A 493 -11.63 -13.78 7.14
CA SER A 493 -11.16 -14.43 8.35
C SER A 493 -11.96 -14.07 9.59
N LEU A 494 -12.58 -12.88 9.67
CA LEU A 494 -13.42 -12.48 10.80
C LEU A 494 -14.72 -13.29 10.90
N LEU A 495 -15.13 -13.98 9.82
CA LEU A 495 -16.31 -14.84 9.81
C LEU A 495 -16.05 -16.23 10.42
N LEU A 496 -14.78 -16.60 10.57
CA LEU A 496 -14.36 -17.87 11.16
C LEU A 496 -13.88 -17.64 12.59
N MET A 497 -14.27 -18.50 13.52
CA MET A 497 -13.80 -18.41 14.91
C MET A 497 -12.28 -18.58 14.96
N GLY A 498 -11.56 -17.60 15.49
CA GLY A 498 -10.09 -17.59 15.48
C GLY A 498 -9.48 -17.51 14.08
N GLY A 499 -10.24 -17.08 13.07
CA GLY A 499 -9.78 -17.01 11.70
C GLY A 499 -8.68 -15.97 11.51
N ARG A 500 -7.67 -16.32 10.72
CA ARG A 500 -6.57 -15.43 10.32
C ARG A 500 -6.39 -15.43 8.80
N THR A 501 -5.59 -14.53 8.25
CA THR A 501 -5.25 -14.62 6.82
C THR A 501 -4.29 -15.77 6.58
N ALA A 502 -4.46 -16.50 5.48
CA ALA A 502 -3.56 -17.60 5.14
C ALA A 502 -2.11 -17.12 4.96
N HIS A 503 -1.92 -15.93 4.38
CA HIS A 503 -0.61 -15.31 4.22
C HIS A 503 0.14 -15.14 5.54
N SER A 504 -0.53 -14.59 6.57
CA SER A 504 0.09 -14.39 7.89
C SER A 504 0.26 -15.70 8.65
N THR A 505 -0.70 -16.62 8.53
CA THR A 505 -0.70 -17.88 9.29
C THR A 505 0.39 -18.83 8.80
N PHE A 506 0.59 -18.94 7.49
CA PHE A 506 1.60 -19.82 6.91
C PHE A 506 2.91 -19.10 6.57
N GLY A 507 2.99 -17.76 6.64
CA GLY A 507 4.18 -17.03 6.19
C GLY A 507 4.38 -17.17 4.68
N ILE A 508 3.31 -17.00 3.90
CA ILE A 508 3.34 -17.10 2.44
C ILE A 508 4.08 -15.87 1.86
N PRO A 509 5.09 -16.05 1.00
CA PRO A 509 5.80 -14.93 0.37
C PRO A 509 4.86 -14.06 -0.47
N LEU A 510 5.08 -12.73 -0.47
CA LEU A 510 4.31 -11.81 -1.31
C LEU A 510 4.59 -11.97 -2.81
N LYS A 511 5.84 -12.32 -3.16
CA LYS A 511 6.25 -12.65 -4.54
C LYS A 511 6.24 -14.18 -4.70
N LEU A 512 5.23 -14.70 -5.38
CA LEU A 512 5.02 -16.13 -5.59
C LEU A 512 5.51 -16.60 -6.97
N ASN A 513 6.06 -17.81 -7.01
CA ASN A 513 6.36 -18.59 -8.20
C ASN A 513 6.18 -20.08 -7.91
N ASP A 514 6.38 -20.91 -8.93
CA ASP A 514 6.30 -22.38 -8.90
C ASP A 514 7.21 -23.05 -7.85
N LYS A 515 8.27 -22.36 -7.41
CA LYS A 515 9.25 -22.84 -6.43
C LYS A 515 9.15 -22.18 -5.04
N SER A 516 8.26 -21.21 -4.83
CA SER A 516 8.11 -20.51 -3.56
C SER A 516 7.76 -21.43 -2.39
N THR A 517 8.49 -21.41 -1.29
CA THR A 517 8.08 -22.08 -0.04
C THR A 517 7.59 -21.06 0.97
N CYS A 518 6.90 -21.52 2.01
CA CYS A 518 6.46 -20.68 3.11
C CYS A 518 7.57 -20.52 4.16
N ALA A 519 7.60 -19.39 4.86
CA ALA A 519 8.58 -19.08 5.90
C ALA A 519 8.29 -19.83 7.21
N ILE A 520 8.23 -21.16 7.16
CA ILE A 520 8.00 -22.04 8.31
C ILE A 520 9.24 -22.90 8.52
N TYR A 521 10.00 -22.62 9.58
CA TYR A 521 11.23 -23.34 9.89
C TYR A 521 10.96 -24.63 10.68
N LYS A 522 11.82 -25.65 10.52
CA LYS A 522 11.67 -26.97 11.19
C LYS A 522 11.69 -26.92 12.73
N GLN A 523 12.20 -25.84 13.32
CA GLN A 523 12.26 -25.61 14.77
C GLN A 523 11.18 -24.62 15.26
N SER A 524 10.31 -24.13 14.38
CA SER A 524 9.32 -23.10 14.73
C SER A 524 8.14 -23.66 15.54
N ASN A 525 7.58 -22.82 16.41
CA ASN A 525 6.31 -23.09 17.09
C ASN A 525 5.17 -23.35 16.08
N LEU A 526 5.16 -22.64 14.95
CA LEU A 526 4.15 -22.83 13.92
C LEU A 526 4.17 -24.25 13.34
N LYS A 527 5.36 -24.86 13.12
CA LYS A 527 5.45 -26.27 12.74
C LYS A 527 4.71 -27.15 13.74
N THR A 528 4.99 -27.03 15.03
CA THR A 528 4.39 -27.92 16.04
C THR A 528 2.88 -27.72 16.13
N LEU A 529 2.38 -26.50 15.91
CA LEU A 529 0.94 -26.25 15.77
C LEU A 529 0.36 -27.04 14.58
N ILE A 530 0.96 -26.90 13.40
CA ILE A 530 0.52 -27.59 12.19
C ILE A 530 0.58 -29.10 12.38
N GLN A 531 1.65 -29.63 12.95
CA GLN A 531 1.80 -31.06 13.25
C GLN A 531 0.69 -31.59 14.16
N ARG A 532 0.25 -30.82 15.16
CA ARG A 532 -0.84 -31.21 16.06
C ARG A 532 -2.24 -30.90 15.55
N ALA A 533 -2.39 -30.05 14.53
CA ALA A 533 -3.68 -29.73 13.95
C ALA A 533 -4.32 -30.98 13.31
N SER A 534 -5.57 -31.25 13.66
CA SER A 534 -6.38 -32.32 13.07
C SER A 534 -7.12 -31.84 11.82
N LEU A 535 -7.33 -30.53 11.69
CA LEU A 535 -8.06 -29.91 10.60
C LEU A 535 -7.43 -28.58 10.20
N VAL A 536 -7.37 -28.30 8.90
CA VAL A 536 -7.08 -26.98 8.35
C VAL A 536 -8.23 -26.55 7.43
N ILE A 537 -8.83 -25.39 7.70
CA ILE A 537 -9.87 -24.78 6.87
C ILE A 537 -9.30 -23.53 6.20
N TRP A 538 -9.52 -23.39 4.89
CA TRP A 538 -9.21 -22.18 4.14
C TRP A 538 -10.42 -21.67 3.36
N ASP A 539 -11.01 -20.57 3.83
CA ASP A 539 -12.18 -19.92 3.20
C ASP A 539 -11.80 -18.86 2.15
N GLU A 540 -12.72 -18.63 1.21
CA GLU A 540 -12.55 -17.79 0.02
C GLU A 540 -11.30 -18.17 -0.82
N ALA A 541 -11.04 -19.47 -0.95
CA ALA A 541 -9.87 -20.02 -1.65
C ALA A 541 -9.69 -19.48 -3.10
N PRO A 542 -10.75 -19.27 -3.92
CA PRO A 542 -10.59 -18.75 -5.30
C PRO A 542 -9.93 -17.37 -5.41
N MET A 543 -9.90 -16.57 -4.34
CA MET A 543 -9.22 -15.27 -4.32
C MET A 543 -7.68 -15.38 -4.22
N THR A 544 -7.15 -16.57 -3.95
CA THR A 544 -5.72 -16.80 -3.75
C THR A 544 -5.08 -17.42 -4.99
N HIS A 545 -3.86 -16.98 -5.31
CA HIS A 545 -3.07 -17.50 -6.42
C HIS A 545 -2.68 -18.98 -6.20
N ARG A 546 -2.71 -19.84 -7.23
CA ARG A 546 -2.39 -21.28 -7.13
C ARG A 546 -1.06 -21.58 -6.43
N HIS A 547 -0.02 -20.82 -6.76
CA HIS A 547 1.31 -20.96 -6.17
C HIS A 547 1.34 -20.76 -4.64
N ALA A 548 0.37 -20.06 -4.05
CA ALA A 548 0.27 -19.99 -2.59
C ALA A 548 -0.13 -21.35 -2.00
N PHE A 549 -1.09 -22.04 -2.60
CA PHE A 549 -1.50 -23.39 -2.19
C PHE A 549 -0.38 -24.40 -2.41
N GLU A 550 0.32 -24.31 -3.55
CA GLU A 550 1.47 -25.17 -3.86
C GLU A 550 2.66 -24.90 -2.95
N ALA A 551 2.89 -23.65 -2.54
CA ALA A 551 3.90 -23.29 -1.55
C ALA A 551 3.57 -23.89 -0.17
N VAL A 552 2.30 -23.78 0.25
CA VAL A 552 1.82 -24.39 1.50
C VAL A 552 1.93 -25.90 1.44
N ASP A 553 1.50 -26.55 0.35
CA ASP A 553 1.64 -27.99 0.13
C ASP A 553 3.09 -28.45 0.28
N ARG A 554 4.02 -27.85 -0.49
CA ARG A 554 5.45 -28.19 -0.43
C ARG A 554 6.03 -28.00 0.97
N THR A 555 5.65 -26.92 1.65
CA THR A 555 6.13 -26.65 3.01
C THR A 555 5.55 -27.65 4.01
N LEU A 556 4.27 -28.00 3.90
CA LEU A 556 3.62 -28.95 4.79
C LEU A 556 4.18 -30.36 4.61
N ARG A 557 4.45 -30.79 3.37
CA ARG A 557 5.11 -32.08 3.12
C ARG A 557 6.47 -32.18 3.82
N ASP A 558 7.30 -31.13 3.71
CA ASP A 558 8.62 -31.09 4.36
C ASP A 558 8.53 -31.06 5.90
N ILE A 559 7.67 -30.22 6.49
CA ILE A 559 7.61 -30.11 7.97
C ILE A 559 6.85 -31.27 8.64
N MET A 560 6.04 -32.00 7.88
CA MET A 560 5.35 -33.21 8.33
C MET A 560 6.18 -34.47 8.07
N ASP A 561 7.32 -34.36 7.37
CA ASP A 561 8.11 -35.48 6.87
C ASP A 561 7.23 -36.51 6.10
N ASN A 562 6.30 -36.01 5.26
CA ASN A 562 5.37 -36.79 4.46
C ASN A 562 5.25 -36.20 3.04
N ASP A 563 6.13 -36.65 2.14
CA ASP A 563 6.18 -36.18 0.75
C ASP A 563 5.16 -36.85 -0.18
N GLN A 564 4.53 -37.94 0.25
CA GLN A 564 3.65 -38.76 -0.59
C GLN A 564 2.23 -38.21 -0.66
N GLU A 565 1.76 -37.58 0.43
CA GLU A 565 0.41 -37.02 0.51
C GLU A 565 0.41 -35.50 0.34
N PRO A 566 -0.55 -34.92 -0.41
CA PRO A 566 -0.72 -33.48 -0.42
C PRO A 566 -0.96 -32.92 0.99
N PHE A 567 -0.43 -31.73 1.25
CA PHE A 567 -0.43 -31.02 2.52
C PHE A 567 0.10 -31.85 3.69
N GLY A 568 1.03 -32.78 3.43
CA GLY A 568 1.64 -33.63 4.46
C GLY A 568 0.63 -34.57 5.14
N GLY A 569 -0.43 -34.98 4.43
CA GLY A 569 -1.45 -35.91 4.92
C GLY A 569 -2.49 -35.29 5.85
N LYS A 570 -2.56 -33.96 5.95
CA LYS A 570 -3.54 -33.23 6.77
C LYS A 570 -4.94 -33.27 6.16
N VAL A 571 -5.96 -33.31 7.03
CA VAL A 571 -7.34 -33.02 6.61
C VAL A 571 -7.44 -31.55 6.27
N PHE A 572 -7.67 -31.26 4.99
CA PHE A 572 -7.64 -29.90 4.44
C PHE A 572 -8.96 -29.60 3.74
N VAL A 573 -9.65 -28.56 4.20
CA VAL A 573 -10.94 -28.13 3.65
C VAL A 573 -10.79 -26.75 3.04
N LEU A 574 -10.90 -26.68 1.73
CA LEU A 574 -10.99 -25.43 0.99
C LEU A 574 -12.46 -25.09 0.77
N SER A 575 -12.82 -23.82 0.87
CA SER A 575 -14.16 -23.35 0.50
C SER A 575 -14.10 -22.10 -0.33
N GLY A 576 -15.12 -21.91 -1.16
CA GLY A 576 -15.23 -20.69 -1.94
C GLY A 576 -16.28 -20.79 -3.03
N ASP A 577 -16.17 -19.85 -3.96
CA ASP A 577 -17.10 -19.72 -5.06
C ASP A 577 -16.38 -19.19 -6.29
N PHE A 578 -16.16 -20.04 -7.30
CA PHE A 578 -15.48 -19.64 -8.53
C PHE A 578 -16.30 -18.69 -9.42
N ARG A 579 -17.56 -18.40 -9.06
CA ARG A 579 -18.36 -17.32 -9.67
C ARG A 579 -17.96 -15.93 -9.15
N GLN A 580 -17.25 -15.88 -8.02
CA GLN A 580 -16.78 -14.64 -7.40
C GLN A 580 -15.41 -14.23 -7.97
N ILE A 581 -14.82 -13.18 -7.41
CA ILE A 581 -13.57 -12.63 -7.92
C ILE A 581 -12.43 -13.63 -7.62
N LEU A 582 -11.57 -13.79 -8.62
CA LEU A 582 -10.40 -14.66 -8.58
C LEU A 582 -9.18 -13.94 -8.00
N SER A 583 -8.04 -14.63 -7.97
CA SER A 583 -6.75 -14.01 -7.62
C SER A 583 -6.43 -12.79 -8.48
N VAL A 584 -6.02 -11.70 -7.84
CA VAL A 584 -5.60 -10.47 -8.52
C VAL A 584 -4.22 -10.69 -9.16
N VAL A 585 -4.17 -10.78 -10.48
CA VAL A 585 -2.92 -10.81 -11.26
C VAL A 585 -2.64 -9.40 -11.79
N VAL A 586 -1.61 -8.76 -11.24
CA VAL A 586 -1.29 -7.36 -11.56
C VAL A 586 -0.89 -7.22 -13.04
N ARG A 587 -1.68 -6.47 -13.82
CA ARG A 587 -1.57 -6.33 -15.28
C ARG A 587 -1.66 -7.68 -16.04
N GLY A 588 -2.24 -8.69 -15.40
CA GLY A 588 -2.46 -9.98 -16.01
C GLY A 588 -3.52 -9.93 -17.12
N THR A 589 -3.31 -10.72 -18.15
CA THR A 589 -4.31 -11.07 -19.14
C THR A 589 -5.36 -12.02 -18.53
N PRO A 590 -6.53 -12.18 -19.17
CA PRO A 590 -7.51 -13.19 -18.75
C PRO A 590 -6.91 -14.60 -18.67
N ALA A 591 -6.02 -14.97 -19.60
CA ALA A 591 -5.34 -16.26 -19.61
C ALA A 591 -4.42 -16.43 -18.39
N GLU A 592 -3.63 -15.43 -18.04
CA GLU A 592 -2.78 -15.46 -16.84
C GLU A 592 -3.61 -15.49 -15.55
N THR A 593 -4.79 -14.84 -15.54
CA THR A 593 -5.71 -14.90 -14.39
C THR A 593 -6.33 -16.30 -14.23
N ILE A 594 -6.63 -16.97 -15.34
CA ILE A 594 -7.10 -18.36 -15.34
C ILE A 594 -5.97 -19.30 -14.90
N ASP A 595 -4.75 -19.14 -15.42
CA ASP A 595 -3.59 -19.92 -15.00
C ASP A 595 -3.26 -19.75 -13.51
N ALA A 596 -3.46 -18.55 -12.97
CA ALA A 596 -3.31 -18.25 -11.54
C ALA A 596 -4.38 -18.91 -10.64
N CYS A 597 -5.49 -19.38 -11.20
CA CYS A 597 -6.61 -19.97 -10.46
C CYS A 597 -6.25 -21.31 -9.83
N LEU A 598 -6.81 -21.62 -8.66
CA LEU A 598 -6.63 -22.91 -7.98
C LEU A 598 -6.96 -24.12 -8.87
N LYS A 599 -7.95 -23.99 -9.77
CA LYS A 599 -8.31 -25.07 -10.72
C LYS A 599 -7.19 -25.44 -11.69
N SER A 600 -6.23 -24.54 -11.88
CA SER A 600 -5.05 -24.74 -12.74
C SER A 600 -3.86 -25.33 -11.96
N SER A 601 -4.03 -25.61 -10.66
CA SER A 601 -3.02 -26.28 -9.85
C SER A 601 -3.11 -27.80 -10.00
N SER A 602 -1.97 -28.49 -9.89
CA SER A 602 -1.94 -29.96 -9.78
C SER A 602 -2.67 -30.48 -8.54
N LEU A 603 -2.86 -29.65 -7.52
CA LEU A 603 -3.60 -30.00 -6.30
C LEU A 603 -5.10 -30.16 -6.55
N TRP A 604 -5.65 -29.57 -7.62
CA TRP A 604 -7.09 -29.55 -7.87
C TRP A 604 -7.69 -30.95 -8.06
N SER A 605 -6.96 -31.86 -8.73
CA SER A 605 -7.41 -33.24 -8.95
C SER A 605 -7.48 -34.07 -7.68
N HIS A 606 -6.80 -33.66 -6.61
CA HIS A 606 -6.82 -34.34 -5.31
C HIS A 606 -7.98 -33.89 -4.41
N LEU A 607 -8.67 -32.79 -4.75
CA LEU A 607 -9.74 -32.23 -3.93
C LEU A 607 -11.08 -32.89 -4.25
N LYS A 608 -11.71 -33.49 -3.24
CA LYS A 608 -13.09 -33.95 -3.35
C LYS A 608 -14.05 -32.78 -3.33
N GLN A 609 -14.67 -32.51 -4.47
CA GLN A 609 -15.64 -31.43 -4.61
C GLN A 609 -17.00 -31.80 -4.00
N VAL A 610 -17.51 -30.95 -3.12
CA VAL A 610 -18.85 -31.03 -2.53
C VAL A 610 -19.60 -29.72 -2.78
N HIS A 611 -20.91 -29.78 -3.03
CA HIS A 611 -21.67 -28.66 -3.58
C HIS A 611 -22.87 -28.28 -2.70
N LEU A 612 -22.87 -27.05 -2.20
CA LEU A 612 -24.05 -26.41 -1.61
C LEU A 612 -24.84 -25.70 -2.71
N THR A 613 -26.14 -25.97 -2.80
CA THR A 613 -27.01 -25.41 -3.85
C THR A 613 -28.13 -24.53 -3.31
N GLU A 614 -28.50 -24.69 -2.05
CA GLU A 614 -29.63 -23.98 -1.44
C GLU A 614 -29.21 -22.61 -0.90
N ASN A 615 -29.81 -21.55 -1.43
CA ASN A 615 -29.49 -20.18 -1.01
C ASN A 615 -30.25 -19.80 0.26
N MET A 616 -29.58 -19.93 1.40
CA MET A 616 -30.10 -19.58 2.73
C MET A 616 -30.31 -18.06 2.91
N ARG A 617 -29.49 -17.22 2.28
CA ARG A 617 -29.53 -15.75 2.43
C ARG A 617 -30.83 -15.11 1.93
N VAL A 618 -31.42 -15.72 0.89
CA VAL A 618 -32.62 -15.20 0.22
C VAL A 618 -33.87 -16.02 0.58
N GLN A 619 -33.71 -17.17 1.26
CA GLN A 619 -34.84 -17.99 1.70
C GLN A 619 -35.76 -17.27 2.71
N SER A 620 -35.22 -16.43 3.58
CA SER A 620 -36.04 -15.58 4.48
C SER A 620 -36.91 -14.56 3.73
N ALA A 621 -36.57 -14.25 2.48
CA ALA A 621 -37.33 -13.37 1.60
C ALA A 621 -38.32 -14.14 0.69
N ARG A 622 -38.38 -15.48 0.76
CA ARG A 622 -39.30 -16.28 -0.09
C ARG A 622 -40.79 -16.11 0.25
N SER A 623 -41.14 -15.42 1.34
CA SER A 623 -42.50 -14.90 1.53
C SER A 623 -42.84 -13.75 0.56
N GLU A 624 -41.85 -13.17 -0.12
CA GLU A 624 -42.03 -12.13 -1.14
C GLU A 624 -41.43 -12.58 -2.49
N SER A 625 -42.26 -13.27 -3.29
CA SER A 625 -42.11 -13.50 -4.75
C SER A 625 -40.79 -14.09 -5.28
N ARG A 626 -40.92 -15.16 -6.07
CA ARG A 626 -39.81 -15.87 -6.75
C ARG A 626 -38.85 -14.92 -7.50
N LEU A 627 -37.58 -14.91 -7.10
CA LEU A 627 -36.44 -14.39 -7.87
C LEU A 627 -36.11 -15.28 -9.09
N THR A 628 -37.10 -15.53 -9.93
CA THR A 628 -36.95 -16.25 -11.20
C THR A 628 -37.51 -15.39 -12.32
N LYS A 629 -36.81 -14.29 -12.59
CA LYS A 629 -36.73 -13.53 -13.85
C LYS A 629 -35.90 -12.29 -13.56
N THR A 630 -34.79 -12.13 -14.26
CA THR A 630 -33.96 -10.92 -14.30
C THR A 630 -34.79 -9.76 -14.85
N SER A 631 -35.54 -9.07 -13.98
CA SER A 631 -35.90 -7.67 -14.20
C SER A 631 -34.96 -6.84 -13.34
N TYR A 632 -34.17 -5.98 -13.99
CA TYR A 632 -33.23 -5.10 -13.30
C TYR A 632 -33.98 -4.16 -12.34
N PRO A 633 -33.41 -3.81 -11.18
CA PRO A 633 -33.99 -2.80 -10.30
C PRO A 633 -34.15 -1.47 -11.05
N GLU A 634 -35.22 -0.73 -10.76
CA GLU A 634 -35.46 0.58 -11.38
C GLU A 634 -34.20 1.45 -11.21
N PRO A 635 -33.64 1.98 -12.31
CA PRO A 635 -32.63 3.02 -12.24
C PRO A 635 -33.16 4.18 -11.41
N CYS A 636 -32.28 4.96 -10.77
CA CYS A 636 -32.69 6.25 -10.24
C CYS A 636 -33.11 7.16 -11.42
N GLN A 637 -34.37 7.07 -11.87
CA GLN A 637 -34.93 7.95 -12.87
C GLN A 637 -35.22 9.30 -12.22
N GLY A 638 -34.45 10.31 -12.64
CA GLY A 638 -34.60 11.70 -12.21
C GLY A 638 -33.28 12.45 -12.25
N ALA A 639 -33.29 13.64 -12.84
CA ALA A 639 -32.11 14.46 -13.17
C ALA A 639 -31.25 14.98 -11.98
N SER A 640 -31.34 14.44 -10.76
CA SER A 640 -30.56 14.92 -9.59
C SER A 640 -30.69 14.09 -8.31
N LYS A 641 -30.41 12.77 -8.30
CA LYS A 641 -30.19 12.05 -7.03
C LYS A 641 -28.88 11.29 -7.01
N ASN A 642 -27.90 11.86 -6.30
CA ASN A 642 -26.59 11.27 -6.05
C ASN A 642 -26.78 10.00 -5.19
N ILE A 643 -26.06 8.91 -5.48
CA ILE A 643 -26.09 7.67 -4.69
C ILE A 643 -25.81 7.92 -3.20
N ILE A 644 -25.03 8.96 -2.88
CA ILE A 644 -24.76 9.39 -1.50
C ILE A 644 -26.03 9.90 -0.83
N ASP A 645 -26.87 10.70 -1.52
CA ASP A 645 -28.14 11.19 -0.96
C ASP A 645 -29.07 10.02 -0.64
N VAL A 646 -29.09 9.00 -1.50
CA VAL A 646 -29.94 7.82 -1.31
C VAL A 646 -29.47 6.96 -0.13
N MET A 647 -28.16 6.79 0.03
CA MET A 647 -27.59 5.89 1.03
C MET A 647 -27.38 6.53 2.41
N TYR A 648 -27.13 7.85 2.42
CA TYR A 648 -26.70 8.60 3.60
C TYR A 648 -27.50 9.90 3.82
N ALA A 649 -28.78 9.94 3.43
CA ALA A 649 -29.67 11.09 3.67
C ALA A 649 -29.69 11.50 5.16
N ASP A 650 -29.87 10.53 6.05
CA ASP A 650 -30.07 10.74 7.48
C ASP A 650 -28.77 10.70 8.29
N ILE A 651 -27.61 10.89 7.64
CA ILE A 651 -26.29 10.76 8.28
C ILE A 651 -26.08 11.69 9.50
N ASN A 652 -26.85 12.78 9.58
CA ASN A 652 -26.80 13.78 10.64
C ASN A 652 -27.97 13.70 11.63
N ASN A 653 -28.89 12.74 11.46
CA ASN A 653 -29.98 12.55 12.40
C ASN A 653 -29.52 11.60 13.52
N PRO A 654 -29.33 12.05 14.76
CA PRO A 654 -28.79 11.21 15.84
C PRO A 654 -29.70 10.03 16.21
N ASP A 655 -31.01 10.13 15.98
CA ASP A 655 -31.96 9.05 16.26
C ASP A 655 -31.88 7.93 15.22
N ILE A 656 -31.37 8.24 14.02
CA ILE A 656 -31.28 7.30 12.89
C ILE A 656 -29.84 6.84 12.66
N ALA A 657 -28.85 7.74 12.74
CA ALA A 657 -27.43 7.52 12.46
C ALA A 657 -26.70 6.80 13.61
N THR A 658 -27.28 5.70 14.09
CA THR A 658 -26.72 4.83 15.13
C THR A 658 -25.58 3.96 14.60
N ASP A 659 -24.90 3.23 15.49
CA ASP A 659 -23.88 2.26 15.09
C ASP A 659 -24.43 1.20 14.12
N GLU A 660 -25.67 0.75 14.36
CA GLU A 660 -26.38 -0.17 13.49
C GLU A 660 -26.63 0.43 12.10
N TYR A 661 -26.97 1.73 12.04
CA TYR A 661 -27.19 2.42 10.77
C TYR A 661 -25.97 2.37 9.87
N PHE A 662 -24.78 2.65 10.41
CA PHE A 662 -23.54 2.61 9.65
C PHE A 662 -23.06 1.18 9.42
N ALA A 663 -23.28 0.25 10.35
CA ALA A 663 -22.89 -1.16 10.21
C ALA A 663 -23.63 -1.83 9.05
N ASN A 664 -24.93 -1.53 8.91
CA ASN A 664 -25.82 -2.18 7.96
C ASN A 664 -25.85 -1.52 6.57
N ARG A 665 -25.02 -0.50 6.32
CA ARG A 665 -24.99 0.24 5.04
C ARG A 665 -23.57 0.41 4.51
N THR A 666 -23.42 0.33 3.20
CA THR A 666 -22.18 0.71 2.49
C THR A 666 -22.46 1.01 1.03
N ILE A 667 -21.62 1.85 0.43
CA ILE A 667 -21.53 2.00 -1.02
C ILE A 667 -20.42 1.09 -1.56
N LEU A 668 -20.68 0.35 -2.63
CA LEU A 668 -19.70 -0.47 -3.34
C LEU A 668 -19.36 0.16 -4.69
N THR A 669 -18.08 0.12 -5.04
CA THR A 669 -17.59 0.60 -6.34
C THR A 669 -16.38 -0.23 -6.82
N THR A 670 -15.91 -0.01 -8.04
CA THR A 670 -14.93 -0.88 -8.70
C THR A 670 -13.47 -0.54 -8.36
N THR A 671 -13.14 0.70 -7.96
CA THR A 671 -11.73 1.12 -7.72
C THR A 671 -11.53 1.90 -6.42
N ASN A 672 -10.32 1.83 -5.84
CA ASN A 672 -9.95 2.55 -4.62
C ASN A 672 -10.04 4.08 -4.79
N ALA A 673 -9.72 4.61 -5.97
CA ALA A 673 -9.82 6.05 -6.25
C ALA A 673 -11.26 6.56 -6.15
N VAL A 674 -12.23 5.78 -6.65
CA VAL A 674 -13.65 6.12 -6.52
C VAL A 674 -14.12 5.97 -5.08
N VAL A 675 -13.67 4.93 -4.36
CA VAL A 675 -13.92 4.79 -2.91
C VAL A 675 -13.46 6.01 -2.15
N GLN A 676 -12.24 6.49 -2.40
CA GLN A 676 -11.69 7.68 -1.74
C GLN A 676 -12.56 8.91 -1.99
N ARG A 677 -12.94 9.18 -3.26
CA ARG A 677 -13.81 10.32 -3.60
C ARG A 677 -15.17 10.25 -2.90
N ILE A 678 -15.81 9.09 -2.86
CA ILE A 678 -17.11 8.92 -2.16
C ILE A 678 -16.92 9.14 -0.66
N ASN A 679 -15.91 8.52 -0.06
CA ASN A 679 -15.63 8.64 1.36
C ASN A 679 -15.35 10.09 1.76
N GLU A 680 -14.57 10.84 0.97
CA GLU A 680 -14.34 12.27 1.19
C GLU A 680 -15.64 13.07 1.09
N ALA A 681 -16.45 12.84 0.04
CA ALA A 681 -17.72 13.54 -0.17
C ALA A 681 -18.74 13.26 0.95
N VAL A 682 -18.84 12.02 1.42
CA VAL A 682 -19.74 11.64 2.54
C VAL A 682 -19.22 12.25 3.85
N SER A 683 -17.90 12.22 4.09
CA SER A 683 -17.30 12.78 5.30
C SER A 683 -17.50 14.29 5.42
N GLN A 684 -17.52 15.01 4.31
CA GLN A 684 -17.81 16.45 4.29
C GLN A 684 -19.26 16.77 4.69
N ARG A 685 -20.21 15.86 4.45
CA ARG A 685 -21.63 16.03 4.79
C ARG A 685 -21.96 15.69 6.23
N LEU A 686 -21.16 14.83 6.86
CA LEU A 686 -21.29 14.51 8.27
C LEU A 686 -21.02 15.76 9.11
N SER A 687 -21.91 16.07 10.06
CA SER A 687 -21.80 17.21 10.97
C SER A 687 -20.70 16.97 12.02
N GLY A 688 -20.25 18.04 12.67
CA GLY A 688 -19.17 17.98 13.67
C GLY A 688 -17.80 18.36 13.13
N ASP A 689 -16.87 18.53 14.06
CA ASP A 689 -15.54 19.08 13.78
C ASP A 689 -14.61 18.06 13.11
N SER A 690 -13.99 18.49 12.02
CA SER A 690 -12.96 17.72 11.33
C SER A 690 -11.65 17.77 12.10
N HIS A 691 -11.08 16.60 12.38
CA HIS A 691 -9.72 16.46 12.86
C HIS A 691 -8.81 15.99 11.71
N GLU A 692 -7.66 16.64 11.58
CA GLU A 692 -6.69 16.38 10.52
C GLU A 692 -5.42 15.77 11.11
N TYR A 693 -5.02 14.62 10.57
CA TYR A 693 -3.78 13.93 10.91
C TYR A 693 -2.87 13.88 9.69
N LEU A 694 -1.72 14.54 9.79
CA LEU A 694 -0.66 14.48 8.78
C LEU A 694 0.31 13.36 9.11
N SER A 695 0.76 12.63 8.09
CA SER A 695 1.75 11.57 8.24
C SER A 695 3.17 12.12 8.33
N VAL A 696 4.08 11.31 8.87
CA VAL A 696 5.53 11.54 8.80
C VAL A 696 6.11 10.56 7.80
N ASP A 697 6.72 11.06 6.73
CA ASP A 697 7.21 10.25 5.62
C ASP A 697 8.74 10.30 5.51
N SER A 698 9.35 9.15 5.26
CA SER A 698 10.79 9.01 4.96
C SER A 698 11.03 7.91 3.93
N VAL A 699 12.27 7.73 3.51
CA VAL A 699 12.69 6.70 2.54
C VAL A 699 13.76 5.85 3.22
N ASP A 700 13.63 4.52 3.14
CA ASP A 700 14.70 3.60 3.55
C ASP A 700 15.89 3.78 2.59
N ASP A 701 17.12 3.88 3.14
CA ASP A 701 18.36 4.20 2.42
C ASP A 701 18.45 3.51 1.04
N ASP A 702 18.26 4.29 -0.02
CA ASP A 702 18.74 3.93 -1.34
C ASP A 702 20.27 4.03 -1.27
N ASN A 703 20.98 2.90 -1.37
CA ASN A 703 22.44 2.83 -1.51
C ASN A 703 23.00 3.72 -2.66
N GLU A 704 22.14 4.31 -3.50
CA GLU A 704 22.45 5.22 -4.59
C GLU A 704 22.38 6.72 -4.23
N GLY A 705 22.03 7.10 -2.99
CA GLY A 705 22.02 8.51 -2.55
C GLY A 705 20.88 9.35 -3.13
N ASN A 706 19.77 8.72 -3.56
CA ASN A 706 18.56 9.43 -4.00
C ASN A 706 17.73 9.88 -2.78
N SER A 707 17.93 11.12 -2.31
CA SER A 707 17.06 11.70 -1.27
C SER A 707 15.84 12.40 -1.90
N PHE A 708 14.64 11.90 -1.59
CA PHE A 708 13.37 12.47 -2.03
C PHE A 708 12.94 13.62 -1.10
N GLU A 709 12.38 14.68 -1.66
CA GLU A 709 11.84 15.79 -0.86
C GLU A 709 10.55 15.36 -0.14
N PRO A 710 10.35 15.73 1.14
CA PRO A 710 9.15 15.35 1.90
C PRO A 710 7.85 15.71 1.19
N GLU A 711 7.79 16.85 0.50
CA GLU A 711 6.61 17.27 -0.25
C GLU A 711 6.26 16.31 -1.39
N VAL A 712 7.28 15.71 -2.02
CA VAL A 712 7.06 14.67 -3.03
C VAL A 712 6.52 13.42 -2.36
N LEU A 713 7.10 13.01 -1.22
CA LEU A 713 6.64 11.85 -0.45
C LEU A 713 5.16 11.99 -0.04
N HIS A 714 4.75 13.18 0.40
CA HIS A 714 3.38 13.48 0.81
C HIS A 714 2.36 13.33 -0.33
N THR A 715 2.78 13.47 -1.58
CA THR A 715 1.91 13.26 -2.76
C THR A 715 1.77 11.80 -3.18
N ILE A 716 2.61 10.91 -2.65
CA ILE A 716 2.60 9.50 -3.02
C ILE A 716 1.53 8.77 -2.22
N ASN A 717 0.63 8.12 -2.95
CA ASN A 717 -0.39 7.23 -2.41
C ASN A 717 -0.10 5.79 -2.85
N ILE A 718 0.35 4.97 -1.91
CA ILE A 718 0.66 3.56 -2.13
C ILE A 718 -0.52 2.72 -1.64
N ASN A 719 -0.95 1.74 -2.44
CA ASN A 719 -2.01 0.82 -2.04
C ASN A 719 -1.65 0.10 -0.73
N GLY A 720 -2.58 0.06 0.22
CA GLY A 720 -2.37 -0.57 1.54
C GLY A 720 -1.73 0.35 2.59
N ILE A 721 -1.29 1.56 2.21
CA ILE A 721 -0.80 2.59 3.13
C ILE A 721 -1.83 3.72 3.18
N PRO A 722 -2.20 4.23 4.38
CA PRO A 722 -3.06 5.40 4.51
C PRO A 722 -2.51 6.64 3.77
N PRO A 723 -3.37 7.56 3.32
CA PRO A 723 -2.93 8.81 2.71
C PRO A 723 -2.13 9.67 3.70
N HIS A 724 -1.28 10.55 3.16
CA HIS A 724 -0.52 11.50 3.99
C HIS A 724 -1.44 12.34 4.89
N LYS A 725 -2.49 12.92 4.29
CA LYS A 725 -3.52 13.68 4.99
C LYS A 725 -4.73 12.79 5.26
N LEU A 726 -5.00 12.53 6.53
CA LEU A 726 -6.17 11.78 6.99
C LEU A 726 -7.12 12.73 7.73
N THR A 727 -8.34 12.89 7.23
CA THR A 727 -9.37 13.74 7.84
C THR A 727 -10.50 12.88 8.38
N LEU A 728 -10.78 12.98 9.68
CA LEU A 728 -11.77 12.18 10.39
C LEU A 728 -12.70 13.08 11.22
N LYS A 729 -13.88 12.55 11.55
CA LYS A 729 -14.85 13.17 12.47
C LYS A 729 -15.26 12.16 13.52
N GLU A 730 -15.58 12.64 14.72
CA GLU A 730 -16.24 11.82 15.74
C GLU A 730 -17.58 11.33 15.20
N GLY A 731 -17.90 10.07 15.45
CA GLY A 731 -19.04 9.46 14.79
C GLY A 731 -18.89 9.36 13.27
N ALA A 732 -17.68 9.13 12.73
CA ALA A 732 -17.51 8.59 11.37
C ALA A 732 -17.21 7.08 11.42
N PRO A 733 -17.75 6.25 10.50
CA PRO A 733 -17.25 4.89 10.27
C PRO A 733 -15.86 4.94 9.62
N ILE A 734 -14.92 4.18 10.16
CA ILE A 734 -13.57 3.99 9.65
C ILE A 734 -13.29 2.49 9.45
N MET A 735 -12.25 2.18 8.67
CA MET A 735 -11.83 0.82 8.37
C MET A 735 -10.35 0.65 8.65
N MET A 736 -10.01 -0.42 9.38
CA MET A 736 -8.64 -0.84 9.61
C MET A 736 -7.92 -1.19 8.31
N MET A 737 -6.69 -0.72 8.16
CA MET A 737 -5.83 -0.94 6.98
C MET A 737 -4.74 -1.98 7.23
N ARG A 738 -4.49 -2.35 8.49
CA ARG A 738 -3.49 -3.34 8.90
C ARG A 738 -4.06 -4.32 9.92
N ASN A 739 -3.48 -5.52 9.96
CA ASN A 739 -3.68 -6.46 11.06
C ASN A 739 -2.82 -5.98 12.23
N LEU A 740 -3.45 -5.57 13.33
CA LEU A 740 -2.75 -5.22 14.59
C LEU A 740 -2.89 -6.33 15.62
N ASN A 741 -4.12 -6.82 15.76
CA ASN A 741 -4.45 -7.92 16.67
C ASN A 741 -5.69 -8.67 16.13
N PRO A 742 -5.49 -9.65 15.24
CA PRO A 742 -6.58 -10.42 14.66
C PRO A 742 -7.47 -11.13 15.68
N ASP A 743 -6.90 -11.59 16.79
CA ASP A 743 -7.64 -12.33 17.82
C ASP A 743 -8.66 -11.43 18.53
N LEU A 744 -8.39 -10.12 18.58
CA LEU A 744 -9.31 -9.09 19.07
C LEU A 744 -10.19 -8.48 17.97
N GLY A 745 -10.16 -9.04 16.76
CA GLY A 745 -10.92 -8.53 15.62
C GLY A 745 -10.28 -7.29 14.97
N LEU A 746 -9.02 -6.94 15.25
CA LEU A 746 -8.31 -5.81 14.64
C LEU A 746 -7.53 -6.24 13.40
N CYS A 747 -8.28 -6.65 12.38
CA CYS A 747 -7.78 -7.06 11.06
C CYS A 747 -7.95 -5.96 10.01
N ASN A 748 -7.16 -6.00 8.94
CA ASN A 748 -7.40 -5.21 7.74
C ASN A 748 -8.82 -5.48 7.20
N GLY A 749 -9.62 -4.42 7.11
CA GLY A 749 -11.00 -4.44 6.68
C GLY A 749 -12.04 -4.36 7.78
N THR A 750 -11.64 -4.47 9.05
CA THR A 750 -12.54 -4.30 10.20
C THR A 750 -13.14 -2.90 10.19
N ARG A 751 -14.47 -2.80 10.27
CA ARG A 751 -15.19 -1.52 10.35
C ARG A 751 -15.37 -1.12 11.81
N LEU A 752 -15.00 0.13 12.10
CA LEU A 752 -15.04 0.71 13.44
C LEU A 752 -15.82 2.03 13.41
N ARG A 753 -16.42 2.38 14.54
CA ARG A 753 -17.07 3.66 14.77
C ARG A 753 -16.12 4.55 15.57
N VAL A 754 -15.80 5.74 15.06
CA VAL A 754 -15.01 6.70 15.85
C VAL A 754 -15.83 7.17 17.04
N VAL A 755 -15.33 6.94 18.25
CA VAL A 755 -15.92 7.48 19.50
C VAL A 755 -15.26 8.80 19.85
N LYS A 756 -13.92 8.84 19.87
CA LYS A 756 -13.18 10.04 20.23
C LYS A 756 -11.89 10.17 19.42
N LEU A 757 -11.62 11.39 18.96
CA LEU A 757 -10.41 11.73 18.22
C LEU A 757 -9.46 12.51 19.14
N LYS A 758 -8.29 11.91 19.43
CA LYS A 758 -7.22 12.60 20.15
C LYS A 758 -5.97 12.72 19.27
N PRO A 759 -5.06 13.66 19.56
CA PRO A 759 -3.88 13.90 18.72
C PRO A 759 -3.04 12.65 18.44
N HIS A 760 -2.89 11.75 19.42
CA HIS A 760 -1.97 10.60 19.32
C HIS A 760 -2.65 9.23 19.37
N VAL A 761 -3.92 9.16 19.80
CA VAL A 761 -4.70 7.92 19.83
C VAL A 761 -6.14 8.14 19.32
N ILE A 762 -6.61 7.21 18.49
CA ILE A 762 -8.02 7.14 18.10
C ILE A 762 -8.73 6.12 18.99
N HIS A 763 -9.82 6.53 19.62
CA HIS A 763 -10.73 5.65 20.33
C HIS A 763 -11.93 5.32 19.44
N ALA A 764 -12.15 4.05 19.17
CA ALA A 764 -13.22 3.56 18.31
C ALA A 764 -13.87 2.27 18.86
N THR A 765 -15.09 1.95 18.42
CA THR A 765 -15.76 0.68 18.74
C THR A 765 -15.90 -0.20 17.51
N ILE A 766 -15.84 -1.52 17.69
CA ILE A 766 -16.07 -2.48 16.61
C ILE A 766 -17.55 -2.48 16.21
N MET A 767 -17.84 -2.34 14.91
CA MET A 767 -19.22 -2.21 14.41
C MET A 767 -19.89 -3.53 14.05
N THR A 768 -19.11 -4.58 13.77
CA THR A 768 -19.62 -5.83 13.17
C THR A 768 -18.88 -7.05 13.71
N GLY A 769 -19.57 -8.19 13.79
CA GLY A 769 -18.99 -9.47 14.21
C GLY A 769 -19.16 -9.75 15.70
N GLU A 770 -18.53 -10.82 16.20
CA GLU A 770 -18.68 -11.29 17.59
C GLU A 770 -18.27 -10.27 18.64
N ARG A 771 -17.36 -9.36 18.28
CA ARG A 771 -16.81 -8.33 19.16
C ARG A 771 -17.49 -6.97 18.99
N GLN A 772 -18.68 -6.93 18.41
CA GLN A 772 -19.44 -5.69 18.23
C GLN A 772 -19.61 -4.94 19.56
N GLY A 773 -19.41 -3.63 19.52
CA GLY A 773 -19.47 -2.75 20.69
C GLY A 773 -18.21 -2.73 21.54
N GLN A 774 -17.22 -3.60 21.28
CA GLN A 774 -15.96 -3.58 21.99
C GLN A 774 -15.16 -2.32 21.64
N ASP A 775 -14.70 -1.62 22.67
CA ASP A 775 -13.83 -0.47 22.57
C ASP A 775 -12.39 -0.85 22.19
N ILE A 776 -11.77 0.01 21.36
CA ILE A 776 -10.43 -0.18 20.82
C ILE A 776 -9.68 1.15 20.80
N LEU A 777 -8.38 1.08 21.08
CA LEU A 777 -7.43 2.17 20.91
C LEU A 777 -6.53 1.90 19.70
N ILE A 778 -6.35 2.90 18.86
CA ILE A 778 -5.59 2.78 17.63
C ILE A 778 -4.49 3.85 17.66
N PRO A 779 -3.21 3.46 17.79
CA PRO A 779 -2.08 4.39 17.68
C PRO A 779 -1.71 4.61 16.21
N ARG A 780 -0.88 5.62 15.96
CA ARG A 780 -0.11 5.70 14.71
C ARG A 780 0.91 4.58 14.66
N ILE A 781 1.13 4.03 13.47
CA ILE A 781 2.14 2.99 13.23
C ILE A 781 2.99 3.36 12.02
N VAL A 782 4.16 2.74 11.89
CA VAL A 782 5.02 2.89 10.72
C VAL A 782 4.66 1.85 9.65
N PHE A 783 4.28 2.34 8.48
CA PHE A 783 4.13 1.55 7.26
C PHE A 783 5.42 1.61 6.45
N VAL A 784 5.82 0.50 5.85
CA VAL A 784 6.96 0.44 4.92
C VAL A 784 6.48 -0.17 3.61
N SER A 785 6.71 0.52 2.50
CA SER A 785 6.37 0.03 1.17
C SER A 785 7.44 -0.89 0.62
N ASP A 786 7.05 -1.83 -0.24
CA ASP A 786 8.01 -2.65 -0.97
C ASP A 786 8.80 -1.79 -1.98
N GLY A 787 10.12 -1.76 -1.83
CA GLY A 787 11.04 -0.91 -2.60
C GLY A 787 11.22 -1.27 -4.06
N ASP A 788 10.71 -2.44 -4.43
CA ASP A 788 10.69 -2.94 -5.81
C ASP A 788 9.29 -2.81 -6.43
N SER A 789 8.38 -2.07 -5.80
CA SER A 789 7.04 -1.90 -6.34
C SER A 789 7.10 -0.99 -7.58
N ARG A 790 6.36 -1.36 -8.63
CA ARG A 790 6.25 -0.55 -9.86
C ARG A 790 5.67 0.85 -9.62
N ASP A 791 5.13 1.11 -8.43
CA ASP A 791 4.47 2.35 -8.02
C ASP A 791 5.42 3.32 -7.29
N SER A 792 6.57 2.84 -6.78
CA SER A 792 7.61 3.68 -6.15
C SER A 792 9.00 3.09 -6.38
N PRO A 793 9.97 3.85 -6.92
CA PRO A 793 11.35 3.36 -7.13
C PRO A 793 12.17 3.22 -5.84
N PHE A 794 11.55 3.44 -4.67
CA PHE A 794 12.17 3.41 -3.35
C PHE A 794 11.18 2.89 -2.31
N ARG A 795 11.69 2.47 -1.16
CA ARG A 795 10.91 2.08 0.02
C ARG A 795 10.43 3.30 0.78
N LEU A 796 9.17 3.68 0.62
CA LEU A 796 8.51 4.72 1.43
C LEU A 796 8.26 4.16 2.83
N ARG A 797 8.67 4.90 3.85
CA ARG A 797 8.21 4.72 5.22
C ARG A 797 7.23 5.83 5.55
N ARG A 798 6.04 5.47 6.04
CA ARG A 798 4.99 6.43 6.41
C ARG A 798 4.45 6.11 7.79
N LYS A 799 4.58 7.03 8.73
CA LYS A 799 3.94 6.96 10.06
C LYS A 799 2.57 7.62 10.01
N GLN A 800 1.50 6.84 10.20
CA GLN A 800 0.11 7.33 10.16
C GLN A 800 -0.81 6.37 10.92
N PHE A 801 -2.01 6.82 11.31
CA PHE A 801 -3.04 5.93 11.83
C PHE A 801 -3.44 4.88 10.78
N PRO A 802 -3.52 3.59 11.13
CA PRO A 802 -3.81 2.50 10.20
C PRO A 802 -5.29 2.41 9.83
N VAL A 803 -5.92 3.53 9.48
CA VAL A 803 -7.36 3.62 9.20
C VAL A 803 -7.67 4.56 8.03
N VAL A 804 -8.82 4.33 7.40
CA VAL A 804 -9.43 5.22 6.40
C VAL A 804 -10.94 5.31 6.62
N PRO A 805 -11.65 6.36 6.17
CA PRO A 805 -13.12 6.38 6.25
C PRO A 805 -13.76 5.19 5.51
N ALA A 806 -14.92 4.75 5.97
CA ALA A 806 -15.54 3.48 5.58
C ALA A 806 -17.04 3.58 5.25
N PHE A 807 -17.43 4.65 4.56
CA PHE A 807 -18.77 4.80 3.97
C PHE A 807 -18.92 4.03 2.66
N ALA A 808 -17.80 3.88 1.95
CA ALA A 808 -17.67 3.11 0.73
C ALA A 808 -16.48 2.15 0.81
N MET A 809 -16.54 1.07 0.04
CA MET A 809 -15.44 0.13 -0.17
C MET A 809 -15.49 -0.46 -1.58
N THR A 810 -14.41 -1.12 -2.01
CA THR A 810 -14.42 -1.78 -3.31
C THR A 810 -15.25 -3.05 -3.28
N ILE A 811 -15.81 -3.43 -4.42
CA ILE A 811 -16.53 -4.70 -4.58
C ILE A 811 -15.63 -5.89 -4.19
N ASN A 812 -14.35 -5.85 -4.54
CA ASN A 812 -13.36 -6.85 -4.17
C ASN A 812 -13.23 -7.01 -2.64
N LYS A 813 -13.27 -5.91 -1.89
CA LYS A 813 -13.17 -5.92 -0.43
C LYS A 813 -14.49 -6.37 0.23
N ALA A 814 -15.62 -6.23 -0.45
CA ALA A 814 -16.94 -6.68 0.01
C ALA A 814 -17.17 -8.20 -0.13
N GLN A 815 -16.29 -8.93 -0.85
CA GLN A 815 -16.40 -10.37 -1.00
C GLN A 815 -16.44 -11.08 0.36
N GLY A 816 -17.24 -12.15 0.47
CA GLY A 816 -17.52 -12.83 1.75
C GLY A 816 -18.57 -12.15 2.65
N GLN A 817 -18.79 -10.84 2.55
CA GLN A 817 -19.68 -10.10 3.47
C GLN A 817 -21.17 -10.19 3.08
N THR A 818 -22.06 -9.90 4.03
CA THR A 818 -23.48 -9.60 3.79
C THR A 818 -23.75 -8.16 4.16
N VAL A 819 -24.39 -7.42 3.25
CA VAL A 819 -24.71 -6.00 3.42
C VAL A 819 -26.22 -5.87 3.40
N GLN A 820 -26.80 -5.26 4.43
CA GLN A 820 -28.26 -5.12 4.49
C GLN A 820 -28.77 -4.08 3.51
N ASN A 821 -28.22 -2.87 3.50
CA ASN A 821 -28.54 -1.83 2.50
C ASN A 821 -27.31 -1.48 1.68
N LEU A 822 -27.41 -1.72 0.38
CA LEU A 822 -26.29 -1.66 -0.54
C LEU A 822 -26.55 -0.61 -1.62
N GLY A 823 -25.65 0.37 -1.72
CA GLY A 823 -25.55 1.25 -2.89
C GLY A 823 -24.44 0.77 -3.83
N LEU A 824 -24.74 0.42 -5.07
CA LEU A 824 -23.75 0.11 -6.08
C LEU A 824 -23.50 1.34 -6.96
N TYR A 825 -22.28 1.87 -6.94
CA TYR A 825 -21.90 3.00 -7.77
C TYR A 825 -20.81 2.62 -8.77
N LEU A 826 -21.18 2.55 -10.04
CA LEU A 826 -20.30 2.20 -11.15
C LEU A 826 -19.92 3.48 -11.92
N ALA A 827 -19.03 4.28 -11.34
CA ALA A 827 -18.33 5.36 -12.08
C ALA A 827 -17.38 4.78 -13.14
N THR A 828 -16.86 3.57 -12.90
CA THR A 828 -16.09 2.78 -13.87
C THR A 828 -16.73 1.40 -13.99
N PRO A 829 -16.89 0.86 -15.22
CA PRO A 829 -17.44 -0.47 -15.44
C PRO A 829 -16.69 -1.55 -14.66
N CYS A 830 -17.38 -2.67 -14.36
CA CYS A 830 -16.71 -3.85 -13.83
C CYS A 830 -15.67 -4.35 -14.83
N PHE A 831 -14.46 -4.68 -14.36
CA PHE A 831 -13.31 -4.99 -15.21
C PHE A 831 -12.69 -6.37 -14.90
N SER A 832 -13.24 -7.11 -13.95
CA SER A 832 -12.72 -8.42 -13.52
C SER A 832 -13.81 -9.48 -13.43
N HIS A 833 -13.39 -10.74 -13.57
CA HIS A 833 -14.25 -11.91 -13.44
C HIS A 833 -15.09 -11.83 -12.16
N GLY A 834 -16.41 -12.03 -12.28
CA GLY A 834 -17.29 -12.21 -11.12
C GLY A 834 -17.47 -10.95 -10.26
N GLN A 835 -16.91 -9.80 -10.64
CA GLN A 835 -16.99 -8.57 -9.85
C GLN A 835 -18.45 -8.11 -9.67
N LEU A 836 -19.21 -8.03 -10.77
CA LEU A 836 -20.63 -7.68 -10.68
C LEU A 836 -21.44 -8.72 -9.88
N TYR A 837 -21.13 -10.01 -10.06
CA TYR A 837 -21.75 -11.09 -9.28
C TYR A 837 -21.48 -10.93 -7.77
N VAL A 838 -20.25 -10.59 -7.38
CA VAL A 838 -19.92 -10.32 -5.98
C VAL A 838 -20.78 -9.19 -5.44
N ALA A 839 -20.85 -8.05 -6.14
CA ALA A 839 -21.64 -6.90 -5.72
C ALA A 839 -23.12 -7.26 -5.49
N LEU A 840 -23.76 -7.87 -6.48
CA LEU A 840 -25.18 -8.23 -6.43
C LEU A 840 -25.50 -9.30 -5.39
N SER A 841 -24.57 -10.22 -5.14
CA SER A 841 -24.77 -11.30 -4.17
C SER A 841 -24.64 -10.86 -2.70
N ARG A 842 -24.24 -9.60 -2.39
CA ARG A 842 -24.07 -9.15 -1.00
C ARG A 842 -25.39 -8.81 -0.30
N VAL A 843 -26.43 -8.43 -1.04
CA VAL A 843 -27.70 -7.95 -0.49
C VAL A 843 -28.68 -9.10 -0.22
N THR A 844 -29.55 -8.92 0.77
CA THR A 844 -30.56 -9.93 1.17
C THR A 844 -31.93 -9.74 0.50
N SER A 845 -32.27 -8.51 0.11
CA SER A 845 -33.54 -8.16 -0.55
C SER A 845 -33.33 -7.09 -1.62
N ARG A 846 -34.13 -7.16 -2.69
CA ARG A 846 -34.12 -6.20 -3.80
C ARG A 846 -34.47 -4.78 -3.34
N SER A 847 -35.37 -4.63 -2.36
CA SER A 847 -35.80 -3.30 -1.87
C SER A 847 -34.67 -2.52 -1.19
N LYS A 848 -33.66 -3.23 -0.65
CA LYS A 848 -32.49 -2.67 0.02
C LYS A 848 -31.27 -2.48 -0.88
N PHE A 849 -31.44 -2.68 -2.20
CA PHE A 849 -30.41 -2.47 -3.21
C PHE A 849 -30.72 -1.20 -4.01
N LYS A 850 -29.71 -0.35 -4.20
CA LYS A 850 -29.75 0.85 -5.04
C LYS A 850 -28.53 0.84 -5.95
N ALA A 851 -28.68 1.28 -7.20
CA ALA A 851 -27.58 1.33 -8.15
C ALA A 851 -27.56 2.65 -8.93
N LEU A 852 -26.36 3.14 -9.19
CA LEU A 852 -26.08 4.26 -10.08
C LEU A 852 -24.92 3.87 -11.01
N ILE A 853 -25.17 3.92 -12.31
CA ILE A 853 -24.22 3.53 -13.36
C ILE A 853 -24.00 4.76 -14.23
N GLU A 854 -22.78 5.30 -14.27
CA GLU A 854 -22.51 6.54 -15.03
C GLU A 854 -22.29 6.29 -16.52
N TYR A 855 -21.74 5.12 -16.87
CA TYR A 855 -21.42 4.73 -18.25
C TYR A 855 -22.04 3.37 -18.56
N PRO A 856 -23.36 3.31 -18.72
CA PRO A 856 -24.01 2.07 -19.08
C PRO A 856 -23.66 1.65 -20.51
N GLN A 857 -23.68 0.34 -20.72
CA GLN A 857 -23.47 -0.26 -22.03
C GLN A 857 -24.64 0.00 -22.97
N LEU A 858 -25.85 0.02 -22.40
CA LEU A 858 -27.11 0.21 -23.08
C LEU A 858 -28.10 0.82 -22.08
N GLU A 859 -28.88 1.80 -22.53
CA GLU A 859 -30.05 2.33 -21.83
C GLU A 859 -31.25 2.13 -22.74
N GLU A 860 -32.23 1.36 -22.26
CA GLU A 860 -33.51 1.13 -22.94
C GLU A 860 -34.65 1.48 -22.00
N ASP A 861 -35.89 1.55 -22.52
CA ASP A 861 -37.09 1.88 -21.73
C ASP A 861 -37.30 0.91 -20.54
N ASP A 862 -36.74 -0.31 -20.62
CA ASP A 862 -36.85 -1.34 -19.59
C ASP A 862 -35.69 -1.37 -18.58
N GLY A 863 -34.64 -0.55 -18.76
CA GLY A 863 -33.57 -0.41 -17.76
C GLY A 863 -32.20 0.01 -18.28
N VAL A 864 -31.23 -0.07 -17.36
CA VAL A 864 -29.82 0.30 -17.56
C VAL A 864 -28.94 -0.94 -17.46
N TYR A 865 -28.11 -1.18 -18.46
CA TYR A 865 -27.31 -2.39 -18.61
C TYR A 865 -25.81 -2.13 -18.44
N THR A 866 -25.09 -3.10 -17.86
CA THR A 866 -23.63 -3.06 -17.70
C THR A 866 -23.02 -4.43 -17.97
N ASP A 867 -21.79 -4.45 -18.48
CA ASP A 867 -21.06 -5.68 -18.77
C ASP A 867 -20.83 -6.54 -17.51
N ASN A 868 -21.06 -7.85 -17.65
CA ASN A 868 -20.69 -8.86 -16.67
C ASN A 868 -19.54 -9.71 -17.20
N ILE A 869 -18.35 -9.51 -16.65
CA ILE A 869 -17.15 -10.24 -17.09
C ILE A 869 -17.13 -11.63 -16.45
N VAL A 870 -17.14 -12.66 -17.30
CA VAL A 870 -17.12 -14.07 -16.89
C VAL A 870 -16.13 -14.85 -17.76
N TYR A 871 -15.20 -15.54 -17.09
CA TYR A 871 -14.23 -16.45 -17.72
C TYR A 871 -14.80 -17.85 -17.71
N ARG A 872 -15.39 -18.25 -18.84
CA ARG A 872 -16.11 -19.53 -18.96
C ARG A 872 -15.20 -20.74 -18.78
N GLN A 873 -13.91 -20.60 -19.09
CA GLN A 873 -12.89 -21.64 -18.95
C GLN A 873 -12.80 -22.19 -17.52
N ILE A 874 -13.20 -21.40 -16.51
CA ILE A 874 -13.12 -21.80 -15.09
C ILE A 874 -14.24 -22.78 -14.73
N PHE A 875 -15.38 -22.75 -15.42
CA PHE A 875 -16.51 -23.62 -15.11
C PHE A 875 -16.43 -24.97 -15.82
N GLY A 876 -15.53 -25.10 -16.81
CA GLY A 876 -15.38 -26.29 -17.64
C GLY A 876 -16.55 -26.49 -18.61
N THR A 877 -16.25 -26.78 -19.87
CA THR A 877 -16.81 -27.96 -20.51
C THR A 877 -15.70 -28.99 -20.48
N SER A 878 -16.02 -30.16 -19.97
CA SER A 878 -15.24 -31.41 -20.02
C SER A 878 -14.24 -31.50 -21.16
#